data_AF-A0A0R3RIL0-F1
#
_entry.id   AF-A0A0R3RIL0-F1
#
_cell.length_a   1.000
_cell.length_b   1.000
_cell.length_c   1.000
_cell.angle_alpha   90.00
_cell.angle_beta   90.00
_cell.angle_gamma   90.00
#
_symmetry.space_group_name_H-M   'P 1'
#
loop_
_entity.id
_entity.type
_entity.pdbx_description
1 polymer ?
#
loop_
_entity_poly.entity_id
_entity_poly.type
_entity_poly.pdbx_seq_one_letter_code
_entity_poly.pdbx_strand_id
1 'polypeptide(L)'
;MGPEVLRDVSLHISPRSFQFLTGPSGAGKTSLLRLLFMTLKPTRGLITVFGKDIATISSKEMPLLRRRIGVVFQDFRLLDHMTTYQNVALPLRVRGKEEATYRAEVEELLHWVGLGERMHVLPPVLSGGEKQRAAIARALIDQPEILLADEPTGNVDPPLARRLLRLFGELNRSGTAVVIATHDLTLMDQLAADLTSRAIQLVRGKNGQAPIVPAGNVVGHALMIVIAIMTFLACLTIGAVSLVQSTAATWQSQISTEATIQIRPVEGQDMEALLVQAGKLAQGFSGVKSTRVIDRAATARLLEPWLGTGLNIDDLPVPRLVVVTLDEASPPDFALLRSELVKNIPGASFDDHRTWVDRLVSMARSTVLIGMTVLGLVIAATVLTVIFATRGAMAGNGHIIEVLHFIGAEQKFVARQFERHFFWTALKGALCGGALAILIFLLIGWWSSRNLATPEADQATALFGNFSIGSGGYTGVVLIILAATATRDQKMDGTDDSSNQPPAGAEARPRGLASALRKRVARPFFLLGVLALGLFLGGFIVFSDHVSTMQTPELVEPADGIVVLTGGYSRIEGALDLLKNKRGKRLFISGVHPSTKRGELQRVTRGDATLFECCVDIDRSALDTIGNASESIKWAKANHYTRIIVVTNNYHMPRTLVELRRASQEIEFIPYPIVNSDLRNGDWLARGQVVRVLVVEYVKYLGAVIRSALPDSLSAGTQTFVRWIRGG
;
A
#
# COMPACT_ATOMS: atom_id res chain seq x y z
N MET A 1 5.63 -2.01 -25.04
CA MET A 1 6.43 -2.21 -26.27
C MET A 1 6.08 -1.09 -27.24
N GLY A 2 7.07 -0.49 -27.91
CA GLY A 2 6.85 0.61 -28.86
C GLY A 2 6.37 0.12 -30.24
N PRO A 3 6.08 1.05 -31.18
CA PRO A 3 5.70 0.70 -32.55
C PRO A 3 6.83 -0.04 -33.28
N GLU A 4 6.46 -0.99 -34.13
CA GLU A 4 7.42 -1.76 -34.95
C GLU A 4 8.18 -0.86 -35.91
N VAL A 5 9.51 -0.99 -35.92
CA VAL A 5 10.40 -0.17 -36.76
C VAL A 5 10.72 -0.85 -38.09
N LEU A 6 10.81 -2.18 -38.11
CA LEU A 6 11.01 -3.01 -39.31
C LEU A 6 9.92 -4.08 -39.34
N ARG A 7 9.34 -4.33 -40.53
CA ARG A 7 8.28 -5.32 -40.76
C ARG A 7 8.65 -6.19 -41.95
N ASP A 8 8.63 -7.50 -41.75
CA ASP A 8 8.80 -8.55 -42.77
C ASP A 8 9.95 -8.29 -43.77
N VAL A 9 11.10 -7.83 -43.26
CA VAL A 9 12.28 -7.54 -44.07
C VAL A 9 13.06 -8.82 -44.33
N SER A 10 13.23 -9.19 -45.61
CA SER A 10 14.14 -10.24 -46.06
C SER A 10 15.30 -9.62 -46.83
N LEU A 11 16.53 -9.88 -46.38
CA LEU A 11 17.74 -9.30 -46.97
C LEU A 11 18.89 -10.32 -46.97
N HIS A 12 19.64 -10.37 -48.08
CA HIS A 12 20.86 -11.16 -48.19
C HIS A 12 22.03 -10.27 -48.66
N ILE A 13 23.11 -10.24 -47.90
CA ILE A 13 24.35 -9.50 -48.23
C ILE A 13 25.41 -10.50 -48.66
N SER A 14 25.71 -10.52 -49.96
CA SER A 14 26.75 -11.41 -50.49
C SER A 14 28.16 -10.88 -50.17
N PRO A 15 29.17 -11.75 -50.00
CA PRO A 15 30.56 -11.32 -49.88
C PRO A 15 30.98 -10.42 -51.04
N ARG A 16 31.85 -9.44 -50.77
CA ARG A 16 32.35 -8.47 -51.77
C ARG A 16 31.27 -7.62 -52.45
N SER A 17 30.04 -7.59 -51.93
CA SER A 17 28.98 -6.76 -52.50
C SER A 17 29.09 -5.29 -52.05
N PHE A 18 28.70 -4.37 -52.92
CA PHE A 18 28.54 -2.95 -52.60
C PHE A 18 27.05 -2.59 -52.63
N GLN A 19 26.49 -2.20 -51.49
CA GLN A 19 25.05 -1.99 -51.34
C GLN A 19 24.72 -0.64 -50.71
N PHE A 20 23.73 0.03 -51.27
CA PHE A 20 23.17 1.25 -50.73
C PHE A 20 21.86 0.97 -50.01
N LEU A 21 21.69 1.49 -48.80
CA LEU A 21 20.45 1.41 -48.02
C LEU A 21 19.75 2.78 -48.03
N THR A 22 18.75 2.92 -48.88
CA THR A 22 17.94 4.14 -49.07
C THR A 22 16.62 4.07 -48.33
N GLY A 23 15.98 5.23 -48.17
CA GLY A 23 14.64 5.35 -47.62
C GLY A 23 14.45 6.66 -46.88
N PRO A 24 13.20 7.13 -46.67
CA PRO A 24 12.94 8.38 -45.97
C PRO A 24 13.46 8.34 -44.52
N SER A 25 13.58 9.52 -43.90
CA SER A 25 13.93 9.59 -42.48
C SER A 25 12.90 8.84 -41.63
N GLY A 26 13.39 8.04 -40.68
CA GLY A 26 12.55 7.16 -39.86
C GLY A 26 12.08 5.86 -40.52
N ALA A 27 12.56 5.51 -41.73
CA ALA A 27 12.24 4.23 -42.38
C ALA A 27 12.91 2.99 -41.72
N GLY A 28 13.81 3.20 -40.75
CA GLY A 28 14.47 2.11 -40.02
C GLY A 28 15.89 1.75 -40.49
N LYS A 29 16.54 2.59 -41.32
CA LYS A 29 17.91 2.37 -41.84
C LYS A 29 18.93 2.05 -40.73
N THR A 30 19.07 2.96 -39.77
CA THR A 30 19.95 2.79 -38.60
C THR A 30 19.60 1.54 -37.78
N SER A 31 18.31 1.21 -37.65
CA SER A 31 17.87 0.00 -36.94
C SER A 31 18.31 -1.27 -37.66
N LEU A 32 18.22 -1.29 -38.99
CA LEU A 32 18.68 -2.42 -39.81
C LEU A 32 20.21 -2.59 -39.69
N LEU A 33 20.99 -1.50 -39.79
CA LEU A 33 22.45 -1.56 -39.60
C LEU A 33 22.82 -2.06 -38.20
N ARG A 34 22.09 -1.65 -37.15
CA ARG A 34 22.31 -2.14 -35.78
C ARG A 34 21.95 -3.61 -35.57
N LEU A 35 21.01 -4.16 -36.35
CA LEU A 35 20.73 -5.59 -36.39
C LEU A 35 21.88 -6.35 -37.05
N LEU A 36 22.40 -5.86 -38.18
CA LEU A 36 23.56 -6.44 -38.87
C LEU A 36 24.83 -6.43 -38.00
N PHE A 37 25.04 -5.36 -37.22
CA PHE A 37 26.14 -5.26 -36.24
C PHE A 37 25.86 -6.01 -34.92
N MET A 38 24.71 -6.66 -34.80
CA MET A 38 24.33 -7.48 -33.63
C MET A 38 24.26 -6.69 -32.31
N THR A 39 24.00 -5.37 -32.39
CA THR A 39 23.75 -4.52 -31.21
C THR A 39 22.28 -4.49 -30.83
N LEU A 40 21.40 -4.73 -31.81
CA LEU A 40 19.99 -5.01 -31.59
C LEU A 40 19.71 -6.49 -31.87
N LYS A 41 18.70 -7.04 -31.19
CA LYS A 41 18.14 -8.36 -31.48
C LYS A 41 16.80 -8.19 -32.21
N PRO A 42 16.49 -9.05 -33.20
CA PRO A 42 15.18 -9.01 -33.83
C PRO A 42 14.09 -9.39 -32.82
N THR A 43 12.93 -8.75 -32.90
CA THR A 43 11.75 -9.17 -32.13
C THR A 43 11.19 -10.48 -32.66
N ARG A 44 11.24 -10.67 -33.99
CA ARG A 44 10.81 -11.85 -34.74
C ARG A 44 11.71 -12.02 -35.97
N GLY A 45 11.87 -13.26 -36.45
CA GLY A 45 12.71 -13.60 -37.61
C GLY A 45 14.09 -14.14 -37.23
N LEU A 46 14.81 -14.67 -38.22
CA LEU A 46 16.15 -15.22 -38.07
C LEU A 46 17.18 -14.32 -38.77
N ILE A 47 18.37 -14.20 -38.17
CA ILE A 47 19.49 -13.47 -38.75
C ILE A 47 20.72 -14.36 -38.69
N THR A 48 21.31 -14.65 -39.84
CA THR A 48 22.56 -15.40 -39.98
C THR A 48 23.68 -14.46 -40.41
N VAL A 49 24.77 -14.41 -39.65
CA VAL A 49 25.95 -13.58 -39.96
C VAL A 49 27.18 -14.48 -39.97
N PHE A 50 27.98 -14.41 -41.04
CA PHE A 50 29.15 -15.29 -41.26
C PHE A 50 28.82 -16.80 -41.11
N GLY A 51 27.63 -17.21 -41.56
CA GLY A 51 27.17 -18.60 -41.48
C GLY A 51 26.70 -19.07 -40.09
N LYS A 52 26.65 -18.17 -39.09
CA LYS A 52 26.15 -18.47 -37.73
C LYS A 52 24.85 -17.72 -37.43
N ASP A 53 23.88 -18.42 -36.82
CA ASP A 53 22.63 -17.81 -36.35
C ASP A 53 22.88 -17.00 -35.06
N ILE A 54 22.56 -15.70 -35.10
CA ILE A 54 22.72 -14.77 -33.97
C ILE A 54 22.05 -15.28 -32.68
N ALA A 55 20.92 -15.99 -32.79
CA ALA A 55 20.19 -16.49 -31.63
C ALA A 55 21.01 -17.51 -30.81
N THR A 56 21.95 -18.20 -31.45
CA THR A 56 22.73 -19.31 -30.88
C THR A 56 24.16 -18.92 -30.48
N ILE A 57 24.62 -17.72 -30.85
CA ILE A 57 26.00 -17.28 -30.61
C ILE A 57 26.24 -17.01 -29.12
N SER A 58 27.30 -17.61 -28.57
CA SER A 58 27.68 -17.40 -27.18
C SER A 58 28.22 -15.98 -26.92
N SER A 59 28.14 -15.53 -25.67
CA SER A 59 28.69 -14.22 -25.26
C SER A 59 30.20 -14.09 -25.50
N LYS A 60 30.94 -15.21 -25.54
CA LYS A 60 32.38 -15.27 -25.81
C LYS A 60 32.72 -15.16 -27.30
N GLU A 61 31.87 -15.68 -28.18
CA GLU A 61 32.09 -15.63 -29.64
C GLU A 61 31.65 -14.30 -30.26
N MET A 62 30.65 -13.63 -29.67
CA MET A 62 30.09 -12.37 -30.19
C MET A 62 31.15 -11.29 -30.44
N PRO A 63 32.11 -11.01 -29.52
CA PRO A 63 33.17 -10.03 -29.78
C PRO A 63 34.09 -10.43 -30.94
N LEU A 64 34.37 -11.72 -31.12
CA LEU A 64 35.21 -12.22 -32.22
C LEU A 64 34.56 -11.96 -33.58
N LEU A 65 33.24 -12.14 -33.68
CA LEU A 65 32.50 -11.83 -34.90
C LEU A 65 32.41 -10.32 -35.16
N ARG A 66 32.20 -9.51 -34.12
CA ARG A 66 32.19 -8.04 -34.26
C ARG A 66 33.52 -7.48 -34.74
N ARG A 67 34.66 -8.10 -34.39
CA ARG A 67 35.98 -7.71 -34.90
C ARG A 67 36.09 -7.81 -36.42
N ARG A 68 35.27 -8.64 -37.07
CA ARG A 68 35.23 -8.82 -38.53
C ARG A 68 34.37 -7.76 -39.23
N ILE A 69 33.68 -6.90 -38.48
CA ILE A 69 32.76 -5.88 -38.99
C ILE A 69 33.28 -4.49 -38.61
N GLY A 70 33.56 -3.66 -39.61
CA GLY A 70 33.81 -2.23 -39.44
C GLY A 70 32.49 -1.49 -39.40
N VAL A 71 32.35 -0.53 -38.49
CA VAL A 71 31.13 0.27 -38.37
C VAL A 71 31.43 1.76 -38.23
N VAL A 72 30.77 2.55 -39.06
CA VAL A 72 30.76 4.02 -39.00
C VAL A 72 29.38 4.45 -38.51
N PHE A 73 29.32 5.01 -37.30
CA PHE A 73 28.08 5.48 -36.70
C PHE A 73 27.82 6.95 -37.03
N GLN A 74 26.53 7.30 -37.20
CA GLN A 74 26.10 8.68 -37.41
C GLN A 74 26.50 9.64 -36.26
N ASP A 75 26.58 9.13 -35.02
CA ASP A 75 26.99 9.86 -33.82
C ASP A 75 28.51 9.78 -33.52
N PHE A 76 29.32 9.33 -34.48
CA PHE A 76 30.80 9.15 -34.44
C PHE A 76 31.33 8.12 -33.43
N ARG A 77 30.80 8.12 -32.20
CA ARG A 77 31.17 7.26 -31.06
C ARG A 77 32.67 7.18 -30.79
N LEU A 78 33.36 8.32 -30.85
CA LEU A 78 34.76 8.41 -30.40
C LEU A 78 34.80 8.41 -28.86
N LEU A 79 35.91 7.95 -28.29
CA LEU A 79 36.17 8.00 -26.85
C LEU A 79 36.83 9.34 -26.52
N ASP A 80 36.09 10.22 -25.83
CA ASP A 80 36.50 11.62 -25.59
C ASP A 80 37.78 11.78 -24.77
N HIS A 81 38.15 10.76 -23.99
CA HIS A 81 39.35 10.73 -23.16
C HIS A 81 40.57 10.14 -23.89
N MET A 82 40.44 9.76 -25.16
CA MET A 82 41.51 9.24 -26.00
C MET A 82 41.79 10.19 -27.17
N THR A 83 43.05 10.29 -27.60
CA THR A 83 43.40 11.11 -28.77
C THR A 83 42.83 10.55 -30.08
N THR A 84 42.85 11.33 -31.16
CA THR A 84 42.46 10.87 -32.50
C THR A 84 43.23 9.61 -32.91
N TYR A 85 44.55 9.58 -32.72
CA TYR A 85 45.41 8.42 -32.95
C TYR A 85 44.98 7.21 -32.13
N GLN A 86 44.76 7.40 -30.83
CA GLN A 86 44.35 6.31 -29.94
C GLN A 86 42.96 5.76 -30.28
N ASN A 87 42.04 6.62 -30.73
CA ASN A 87 40.73 6.22 -31.20
C ASN A 87 40.84 5.38 -32.47
N VAL A 88 41.64 5.79 -33.46
CA VAL A 88 41.85 5.05 -34.71
C VAL A 88 42.57 3.73 -34.45
N ALA A 89 43.60 3.71 -33.61
CA ALA A 89 44.35 2.50 -33.26
C ALA A 89 43.58 1.50 -32.37
N LEU A 90 42.42 1.90 -31.84
CA LEU A 90 41.69 1.12 -30.83
C LEU A 90 41.35 -0.32 -31.26
N PRO A 91 40.87 -0.61 -32.49
CA PRO A 91 40.59 -1.99 -32.91
C PRO A 91 41.83 -2.89 -32.85
N LEU A 92 42.99 -2.37 -33.24
CA LEU A 92 44.26 -3.09 -33.22
C LEU A 92 44.73 -3.37 -31.78
N ARG A 93 44.58 -2.38 -30.88
CA ARG A 93 44.86 -2.52 -29.44
C ARG A 93 43.96 -3.56 -28.77
N VAL A 94 42.67 -3.56 -29.12
CA VAL A 94 41.69 -4.54 -28.59
C VAL A 94 41.99 -5.97 -29.06
N ARG A 95 42.69 -6.12 -30.19
CA ARG A 95 43.22 -7.42 -30.67
C ARG A 95 44.57 -7.80 -30.02
N GLY A 96 45.16 -6.91 -29.22
CA GLY A 96 46.45 -7.14 -28.56
C GLY A 96 47.67 -6.95 -29.45
N LYS A 97 47.54 -6.23 -30.58
CA LYS A 97 48.71 -5.89 -31.40
C LYS A 97 49.62 -4.90 -30.66
N GLU A 98 50.93 -5.07 -30.81
CA GLU A 98 51.91 -4.13 -30.26
C GLU A 98 51.97 -2.86 -31.09
N GLU A 99 52.10 -1.71 -30.42
CA GLU A 99 52.03 -0.40 -31.08
C GLU A 99 53.08 -0.21 -32.17
N ALA A 100 54.30 -0.73 -31.95
CA ALA A 100 55.38 -0.68 -32.92
C ALA A 100 54.99 -1.30 -34.28
N THR A 101 54.06 -2.27 -34.30
CA THR A 101 53.66 -2.98 -35.51
C THR A 101 52.65 -2.21 -36.38
N TYR A 102 51.89 -1.28 -35.81
CA TYR A 102 50.81 -0.59 -36.52
C TYR A 102 50.94 0.94 -36.57
N ARG A 103 51.89 1.52 -35.82
CA ARG A 103 52.04 2.98 -35.71
C ARG A 103 52.10 3.65 -37.07
N ALA A 104 52.95 3.16 -37.97
CA ALA A 104 53.12 3.72 -39.31
C ALA A 104 51.81 3.67 -40.13
N GLU A 105 51.07 2.56 -40.07
CA GLU A 105 49.80 2.38 -40.80
C GLU A 105 48.71 3.33 -40.27
N VAL A 106 48.62 3.52 -38.95
CA VAL A 106 47.68 4.46 -38.33
C VAL A 106 48.02 5.90 -38.70
N GLU A 107 49.29 6.27 -38.66
CA GLU A 107 49.76 7.60 -39.04
C GLU A 107 49.49 7.87 -40.53
N GLU A 108 49.79 6.93 -41.42
CA GLU A 108 49.51 7.04 -42.85
C GLU A 108 48.02 7.23 -43.12
N LEU A 109 47.16 6.40 -42.51
CA LEU A 109 45.71 6.50 -42.66
C LEU A 109 45.18 7.85 -42.17
N LEU A 110 45.70 8.37 -41.04
CA LEU A 110 45.34 9.67 -40.50
C LEU A 110 45.74 10.81 -41.43
N HIS A 111 46.94 10.77 -42.03
CA HIS A 111 47.35 11.74 -43.04
C HIS A 111 46.45 11.68 -44.27
N TRP A 112 46.11 10.47 -44.73
CA TRP A 112 45.26 10.28 -45.89
C TRP A 112 43.85 10.88 -45.68
N VAL A 113 43.25 10.70 -44.50
CA VAL A 113 41.95 11.33 -44.16
C VAL A 113 42.07 12.81 -43.77
N GLY A 114 43.25 13.44 -43.90
CA GLY A 114 43.47 14.85 -43.60
C GLY A 114 43.39 15.17 -42.10
N LEU A 115 43.85 14.25 -41.24
CA LEU A 115 43.92 14.40 -39.78
C LEU A 115 45.35 14.24 -39.22
N GLY A 116 46.38 14.27 -40.07
CA GLY A 116 47.79 14.17 -39.64
C GLY A 116 48.15 15.15 -38.52
N GLU A 117 47.95 16.45 -38.75
CA GLU A 117 48.20 17.52 -37.76
C GLU A 117 47.28 17.47 -36.53
N ARG A 118 46.22 16.66 -36.57
CA ARG A 118 45.20 16.52 -35.50
C ARG A 118 45.28 15.16 -34.79
N MET A 119 46.33 14.38 -35.02
CA MET A 119 46.45 13.01 -34.49
C MET A 119 46.51 12.93 -32.96
N HIS A 120 47.04 13.96 -32.29
CA HIS A 120 47.17 14.01 -30.83
C HIS A 120 46.05 14.81 -30.14
N VAL A 121 45.07 15.31 -30.90
CA VAL A 121 43.95 16.10 -30.37
C VAL A 121 42.87 15.18 -29.78
N LEU A 122 42.14 15.67 -28.77
CA LEU A 122 41.01 14.97 -28.16
C LEU A 122 39.70 15.26 -28.93
N PRO A 123 38.76 14.30 -29.03
CA PRO A 123 37.51 14.46 -29.77
C PRO A 123 36.69 15.71 -29.46
N PRO A 124 36.58 16.22 -28.21
CA PRO A 124 35.80 17.43 -27.94
C PRO A 124 36.23 18.67 -28.74
N VAL A 125 37.50 18.73 -29.17
CA VAL A 125 38.08 19.85 -29.92
C VAL A 125 37.93 19.68 -31.44
N LEU A 126 37.56 18.48 -31.91
CA LEU A 126 37.36 18.20 -33.32
C LEU A 126 35.99 18.71 -33.81
N SER A 127 35.96 19.26 -35.02
CA SER A 127 34.73 19.56 -35.75
C SER A 127 33.94 18.28 -36.10
N GLY A 128 32.66 18.42 -36.46
CA GLY A 128 31.82 17.28 -36.87
C GLY A 128 32.41 16.49 -38.05
N GLY A 129 32.94 17.19 -39.05
CA GLY A 129 33.62 16.56 -40.19
C GLY A 129 34.92 15.86 -39.81
N GLU A 130 35.74 16.44 -38.93
CA GLU A 130 36.95 15.78 -38.41
C GLU A 130 36.61 14.52 -37.59
N LYS A 131 35.57 14.57 -36.75
CA LYS A 131 35.07 13.41 -36.00
C LYS A 131 34.61 12.29 -36.92
N GLN A 132 33.91 12.64 -38.00
CA GLN A 132 33.46 11.69 -39.01
C GLN A 132 34.65 10.97 -39.67
N ARG A 133 35.68 11.72 -40.07
CA ARG A 133 36.89 11.15 -40.69
C ARG A 133 37.66 10.25 -39.74
N ALA A 134 37.80 10.63 -38.48
CA ALA A 134 38.41 9.78 -37.46
C ALA A 134 37.60 8.49 -37.24
N ALA A 135 36.26 8.57 -37.21
CA ALA A 135 35.39 7.40 -37.09
C ALA A 135 35.50 6.47 -38.30
N ILE A 136 35.63 7.01 -39.51
CA ILE A 136 35.87 6.24 -40.74
C ILE A 136 37.24 5.56 -40.69
N ALA A 137 38.32 6.29 -40.39
CA ALA A 137 39.65 5.71 -40.27
C ALA A 137 39.68 4.56 -39.25
N ARG A 138 39.05 4.73 -38.09
CA ARG A 138 38.90 3.67 -37.08
C ARG A 138 38.16 2.44 -37.60
N ALA A 139 37.13 2.61 -38.43
CA ALA A 139 36.37 1.50 -38.98
C ALA A 139 37.16 0.70 -40.04
N LEU A 140 38.16 1.33 -40.67
CA LEU A 140 38.89 0.79 -41.81
C LEU A 140 40.26 0.18 -41.46
N ILE A 141 40.91 0.67 -40.40
CA ILE A 141 42.28 0.31 -40.02
C ILE A 141 42.55 -1.20 -39.91
N ASP A 142 41.52 -1.98 -39.56
CA ASP A 142 41.63 -3.43 -39.30
C ASP A 142 41.09 -4.26 -40.48
N GLN A 143 40.90 -3.63 -41.64
CA GLN A 143 40.46 -4.23 -42.91
C GLN A 143 39.29 -5.23 -42.73
N PRO A 144 38.10 -4.74 -42.36
CA PRO A 144 36.98 -5.61 -42.01
C PRO A 144 36.44 -6.37 -43.23
N GLU A 145 35.83 -7.53 -42.99
CA GLU A 145 35.15 -8.29 -44.05
C GLU A 145 33.83 -7.64 -44.47
N ILE A 146 33.19 -6.91 -43.55
CA ILE A 146 31.98 -6.13 -43.81
C ILE A 146 32.17 -4.72 -43.24
N LEU A 147 31.93 -3.69 -44.04
CA LEU A 147 31.84 -2.30 -43.61
C LEU A 147 30.38 -1.84 -43.61
N LEU A 148 29.88 -1.42 -42.45
CA LEU A 148 28.55 -0.85 -42.27
C LEU A 148 28.70 0.65 -41.99
N ALA A 149 28.14 1.50 -42.85
CA ALA A 149 28.27 2.95 -42.69
C ALA A 149 26.90 3.63 -42.66
N ASP A 150 26.60 4.33 -41.56
CA ASP A 150 25.36 5.10 -41.40
C ASP A 150 25.62 6.59 -41.67
N GLU A 151 25.12 7.09 -42.79
CA GLU A 151 25.32 8.45 -43.30
C GLU A 151 26.79 8.92 -43.26
N PRO A 152 27.73 8.17 -43.90
CA PRO A 152 29.16 8.41 -43.77
C PRO A 152 29.62 9.79 -44.26
N THR A 153 28.85 10.45 -45.13
CA THR A 153 29.19 11.73 -45.75
C THR A 153 28.35 12.90 -45.24
N GLY A 154 27.38 12.69 -44.34
CA GLY A 154 26.38 13.70 -43.98
C GLY A 154 26.93 14.96 -43.29
N ASN A 155 28.11 14.87 -42.67
CA ASN A 155 28.77 15.96 -41.96
C ASN A 155 30.10 16.39 -42.60
N VAL A 156 30.31 16.04 -43.88
CA VAL A 156 31.59 16.25 -44.60
C VAL A 156 31.34 17.07 -45.86
N ASP A 157 32.31 17.92 -46.23
CA ASP A 157 32.24 18.73 -47.44
C ASP A 157 32.21 17.87 -48.73
N PRO A 158 31.56 18.31 -49.82
CA PRO A 158 31.36 17.50 -51.02
C PRO A 158 32.64 16.94 -51.67
N PRO A 159 33.76 17.70 -51.80
CA PRO A 159 35.01 17.16 -52.33
C PRO A 159 35.55 15.98 -51.51
N LEU A 160 35.52 16.09 -50.19
CA LEU A 160 36.01 15.08 -49.28
C LEU A 160 35.05 13.88 -49.16
N ALA A 161 33.74 14.11 -49.23
CA ALA A 161 32.75 13.05 -49.34
C ALA A 161 33.02 12.14 -50.55
N ARG A 162 33.34 12.71 -51.72
CA ARG A 162 33.74 11.94 -52.92
C ARG A 162 35.01 11.13 -52.69
N ARG A 163 36.01 11.71 -52.03
CA ARG A 163 37.27 11.00 -51.70
C ARG A 163 37.01 9.80 -50.78
N LEU A 164 36.14 9.94 -49.78
CA LEU A 164 35.76 8.85 -48.87
C LEU A 164 34.96 7.75 -49.58
N LEU A 165 34.07 8.11 -50.49
CA LEU A 165 33.33 7.12 -51.28
C LEU A 165 34.25 6.31 -52.21
N ARG A 166 35.25 6.95 -52.83
CA ARG A 166 36.27 6.24 -53.62
C ARG A 166 37.05 5.23 -52.77
N LEU A 167 37.41 5.59 -51.54
CA LEU A 167 38.05 4.67 -50.60
C LEU A 167 37.17 3.46 -50.28
N PHE A 168 35.87 3.65 -50.07
CA PHE A 168 34.95 2.53 -49.88
C PHE A 168 34.88 1.64 -51.12
N GLY A 169 34.96 2.21 -52.32
CA GLY A 169 35.05 1.46 -53.57
C GLY A 169 36.36 0.66 -53.70
N GLU A 170 37.49 1.23 -53.31
CA GLU A 170 38.79 0.54 -53.27
C GLU A 170 38.80 -0.61 -52.27
N LEU A 171 38.24 -0.39 -51.08
CA LEU A 171 38.07 -1.41 -50.05
C LEU A 171 37.14 -2.54 -50.52
N ASN A 172 36.10 -2.20 -51.28
CA ASN A 172 35.24 -3.23 -51.87
C ASN A 172 35.98 -4.09 -52.90
N ARG A 173 36.82 -3.47 -53.74
CA ARG A 173 37.68 -4.19 -54.70
C ARG A 173 38.69 -5.10 -54.02
N SER A 174 39.18 -4.76 -52.83
CA SER A 174 40.06 -5.64 -52.04
C SER A 174 39.34 -6.80 -51.34
N GLY A 175 38.00 -6.81 -51.35
CA GLY A 175 37.19 -7.95 -50.93
C GLY A 175 36.23 -7.69 -49.76
N THR A 176 36.15 -6.47 -49.24
CA THR A 176 35.19 -6.11 -48.19
C THR A 176 33.79 -5.94 -48.76
N ALA A 177 32.77 -6.50 -48.11
CA ALA A 177 31.38 -6.15 -48.42
C ALA A 177 31.05 -4.79 -47.79
N VAL A 178 30.47 -3.86 -48.55
CA VAL A 178 30.20 -2.49 -48.10
C VAL A 178 28.70 -2.22 -48.14
N VAL A 179 28.15 -1.75 -47.02
CA VAL A 179 26.75 -1.31 -46.91
C VAL A 179 26.71 0.13 -46.42
N ILE A 180 26.20 1.03 -47.25
CA ILE A 180 26.10 2.46 -46.94
C ILE A 180 24.64 2.87 -46.83
N ALA A 181 24.19 3.28 -45.64
CA ALA A 181 22.93 3.97 -45.49
C ALA A 181 23.11 5.46 -45.80
N THR A 182 22.36 5.98 -46.76
CA THR A 182 22.34 7.41 -47.08
C THR A 182 21.00 7.81 -47.67
N HIS A 183 20.66 9.08 -47.52
CA HIS A 183 19.49 9.72 -48.13
C HIS A 183 19.85 10.55 -49.36
N ASP A 184 21.15 10.69 -49.68
CA ASP A 184 21.64 11.44 -50.82
C ASP A 184 21.74 10.52 -52.06
N LEU A 185 20.76 10.65 -52.96
CA LEU A 185 20.69 9.91 -54.21
C LEU A 185 21.75 10.36 -55.22
N THR A 186 22.16 11.64 -55.17
CA THR A 186 23.16 12.18 -56.11
C THR A 186 24.54 11.60 -55.88
N LEU A 187 24.86 11.28 -54.62
CA LEU A 187 26.08 10.54 -54.26
C LEU A 187 26.03 9.07 -54.70
N MET A 188 24.85 8.47 -54.83
CA MET A 188 24.70 7.11 -55.36
C MET A 188 24.95 7.06 -56.85
N ASP A 189 24.34 7.97 -57.61
CA ASP A 189 24.44 8.00 -59.07
C ASP A 189 25.89 8.19 -59.54
N GLN A 190 26.69 8.98 -58.81
CA GLN A 190 28.12 9.20 -59.10
C GLN A 190 28.99 7.95 -58.89
N LEU A 191 28.61 7.06 -57.96
CA LEU A 191 29.38 5.85 -57.64
C LEU A 191 28.85 4.59 -58.35
N ALA A 192 27.55 4.56 -58.65
CA ALA A 192 26.90 3.47 -59.37
C ALA A 192 27.36 3.36 -60.83
N ALA A 193 27.91 4.44 -61.41
CA ALA A 193 28.54 4.40 -62.74
C ALA A 193 29.81 3.53 -62.79
N ASP A 194 30.55 3.44 -61.68
CA ASP A 194 31.87 2.78 -61.60
C ASP A 194 31.84 1.41 -60.88
N LEU A 195 30.72 1.04 -60.23
CA LEU A 195 30.58 -0.17 -59.42
C LEU A 195 29.25 -0.88 -59.71
N THR A 196 29.26 -2.22 -59.73
CA THR A 196 28.04 -3.06 -59.71
C THR A 196 27.35 -2.98 -58.33
N SER A 197 26.76 -1.83 -58.03
CA SER A 197 26.07 -1.56 -56.76
C SER A 197 24.59 -1.98 -56.81
N ARG A 198 24.03 -2.40 -55.66
CA ARG A 198 22.60 -2.68 -55.50
C ARG A 198 21.97 -1.73 -54.48
N ALA A 199 20.81 -1.17 -54.80
CA ALA A 199 20.04 -0.33 -53.87
C ALA A 199 18.98 -1.16 -53.13
N ILE A 200 18.97 -1.07 -51.80
CA ILE A 200 17.94 -1.58 -50.89
C ILE A 200 17.11 -0.37 -50.46
N GLN A 201 15.82 -0.34 -50.81
CA GLN A 201 14.92 0.74 -50.43
C GLN A 201 14.02 0.33 -49.26
N LEU A 202 14.12 1.04 -48.13
CA LEU A 202 13.19 0.92 -47.01
C LEU A 202 12.02 1.90 -47.17
N VAL A 203 10.80 1.39 -47.04
CA VAL A 203 9.57 2.19 -47.12
C VAL A 203 8.99 2.39 -45.71
N ARG A 204 8.62 3.63 -45.37
CA ARG A 204 8.04 3.97 -44.06
C ARG A 204 6.55 3.57 -44.01
N GLY A 205 6.17 2.76 -43.04
CA GLY A 205 4.75 2.51 -42.73
C GLY A 205 4.05 3.78 -42.22
N LYS A 206 2.77 3.96 -42.56
CA LYS A 206 1.96 5.10 -42.08
C LYS A 206 1.79 5.00 -40.55
N ASN A 207 2.46 5.89 -39.81
CA ASN A 207 2.24 6.10 -38.37
C ASN A 207 1.82 7.56 -38.14
N GLY A 208 0.86 7.79 -37.24
CA GLY A 208 0.33 9.12 -36.91
C GLY A 208 1.36 10.06 -36.28
N GLN A 209 0.99 11.35 -36.15
CA GLN A 209 1.85 12.39 -35.56
C GLN A 209 2.26 12.04 -34.12
N ALA A 210 3.52 12.29 -33.78
CA ALA A 210 4.04 12.06 -32.44
C ALA A 210 3.50 13.11 -31.45
N PRO A 211 3.13 12.73 -30.22
CA PRO A 211 2.66 13.67 -29.21
C PRO A 211 3.79 14.58 -28.73
N ILE A 212 3.47 15.85 -28.46
CA ILE A 212 4.39 16.88 -27.96
C ILE A 212 4.93 16.54 -26.57
N VAL A 213 4.09 15.96 -25.71
CA VAL A 213 4.48 15.48 -24.38
C VAL A 213 4.85 14.00 -24.48
N PRO A 214 6.09 13.60 -24.13
CA PRO A 214 6.54 12.22 -24.26
C PRO A 214 5.74 11.27 -23.35
N ALA A 215 5.25 10.17 -23.91
CA ALA A 215 4.40 9.19 -23.22
C ALA A 215 5.13 8.31 -22.17
N GLY A 216 6.44 8.47 -22.00
CA GLY A 216 7.32 7.54 -21.29
C GLY A 216 7.92 8.05 -19.98
N ASN A 217 7.27 8.97 -19.27
CA ASN A 217 7.83 9.50 -18.02
C ASN A 217 7.43 8.63 -16.80
N VAL A 218 8.41 8.34 -15.94
CA VAL A 218 8.22 7.58 -14.67
C VAL A 218 7.10 8.18 -13.81
N VAL A 219 6.95 9.51 -13.87
CA VAL A 219 5.90 10.27 -13.17
C VAL A 219 4.49 9.85 -13.63
N GLY A 220 4.29 9.59 -14.93
CA GLY A 220 2.98 9.20 -15.47
C GLY A 220 2.54 7.81 -15.00
N HIS A 221 3.45 6.84 -14.99
CA HIS A 221 3.16 5.49 -14.48
C HIS A 221 2.88 5.48 -12.98
N ALA A 222 3.70 6.20 -12.19
CA ALA A 222 3.49 6.32 -10.76
C ALA A 222 2.14 6.98 -10.43
N LEU A 223 1.80 8.06 -11.14
CA LEU A 223 0.51 8.75 -10.99
C LEU A 223 -0.67 7.82 -11.32
N MET A 224 -0.59 7.05 -12.41
CA MET A 224 -1.63 6.10 -12.79
C MET A 224 -1.89 5.06 -11.69
N ILE A 225 -0.81 4.50 -11.10
CA ILE A 225 -0.92 3.52 -10.02
C ILE A 225 -1.56 4.14 -8.78
N VAL A 226 -1.14 5.34 -8.37
CA VAL A 226 -1.69 6.02 -7.19
C VAL A 226 -3.18 6.30 -7.39
N ILE A 227 -3.57 6.83 -8.54
CA ILE A 227 -4.98 7.10 -8.85
C ILE A 227 -5.78 5.80 -8.88
N ALA A 228 -5.24 4.72 -9.47
CA ALA A 228 -5.91 3.42 -9.47
C ALA A 228 -6.18 2.91 -8.04
N ILE A 229 -5.19 3.01 -7.14
CA ILE A 229 -5.34 2.61 -5.74
C ILE A 229 -6.38 3.50 -5.02
N MET A 230 -6.30 4.82 -5.18
CA MET A 230 -7.22 5.75 -4.50
C MET A 230 -8.65 5.59 -5.00
N THR A 231 -8.85 5.44 -6.32
CA THR A 231 -10.16 5.15 -6.91
C THR A 231 -10.69 3.81 -6.42
N PHE A 232 -9.85 2.78 -6.35
CA PHE A 232 -10.23 1.47 -5.82
C PHE A 232 -10.70 1.57 -4.35
N LEU A 233 -9.93 2.23 -3.48
CA LEU A 233 -10.29 2.43 -2.06
C LEU A 233 -11.56 3.26 -1.89
N ALA A 234 -11.73 4.31 -2.70
CA ALA A 234 -12.95 5.11 -2.71
C ALA A 234 -14.17 4.26 -3.11
N CYS A 235 -14.04 3.42 -4.13
CA CYS A 235 -15.12 2.53 -4.58
C CYS A 235 -15.49 1.52 -3.49
N LEU A 236 -14.49 0.89 -2.84
CA LEU A 236 -14.73 -0.01 -1.71
C LEU A 236 -15.44 0.70 -0.54
N THR A 237 -15.06 1.95 -0.25
CA THR A 237 -15.69 2.75 0.80
C THR A 237 -17.16 3.02 0.48
N ILE A 238 -17.49 3.41 -0.76
CA ILE A 238 -18.88 3.56 -1.19
C ILE A 238 -19.66 2.24 -1.07
N GLY A 239 -19.07 1.12 -1.50
CA GLY A 239 -19.70 -0.19 -1.41
C GLY A 239 -20.04 -0.57 0.04
N ALA A 240 -19.08 -0.38 0.96
CA ALA A 240 -19.26 -0.66 2.38
C ALA A 240 -20.32 0.27 3.02
N VAL A 241 -20.27 1.57 2.74
CA VAL A 241 -21.25 2.54 3.23
C VAL A 241 -22.65 2.21 2.72
N SER A 242 -22.79 1.90 1.43
CA SER A 242 -24.06 1.51 0.82
C SER A 242 -24.63 0.25 1.45
N LEU A 243 -23.79 -0.75 1.74
CA LEU A 243 -24.21 -2.01 2.38
C LEU A 243 -24.70 -1.78 3.82
N VAL A 244 -23.98 -0.99 4.61
CA VAL A 244 -24.39 -0.65 5.98
C VAL A 244 -25.70 0.13 5.96
N GLN A 245 -25.85 1.09 5.04
CA GLN A 245 -27.06 1.88 4.92
C GLN A 245 -28.27 1.05 4.49
N SER A 246 -28.13 0.16 3.51
CA SER A 246 -29.23 -0.71 3.06
C SER A 246 -29.63 -1.70 4.14
N THR A 247 -28.66 -2.33 4.81
CA THR A 247 -28.93 -3.31 5.87
C THR A 247 -29.62 -2.65 7.06
N ALA A 248 -29.16 -1.47 7.48
CA ALA A 248 -29.81 -0.71 8.53
C ALA A 248 -31.25 -0.31 8.18
N ALA A 249 -31.52 0.07 6.92
CA ALA A 249 -32.86 0.39 6.46
C ALA A 249 -33.79 -0.84 6.47
N THR A 250 -33.29 -2.00 6.02
CA THR A 250 -34.06 -3.26 6.05
C THR A 250 -34.40 -3.68 7.48
N TRP A 251 -33.43 -3.66 8.39
CA TRP A 251 -33.66 -3.97 9.81
C TRP A 251 -34.61 -3.00 10.47
N GLN A 252 -34.48 -1.70 10.18
CA GLN A 252 -35.37 -0.68 10.73
C GLN A 252 -36.83 -0.95 10.35
N SER A 253 -37.12 -1.34 9.11
CA SER A 253 -38.48 -1.63 8.64
C SER A 253 -39.02 -2.98 9.16
N GLN A 254 -38.18 -4.01 9.24
CA GLN A 254 -38.60 -5.32 9.76
C GLN A 254 -38.96 -5.29 11.25
N ILE A 255 -38.25 -4.50 12.05
CA ILE A 255 -38.42 -4.48 13.51
C ILE A 255 -39.43 -3.40 13.93
N SER A 256 -39.62 -2.35 13.13
CA SER A 256 -40.67 -1.33 13.37
C SER A 256 -42.10 -1.85 13.17
N THR A 257 -42.26 -2.96 12.44
CA THR A 257 -43.56 -3.56 12.09
C THR A 257 -44.03 -4.63 13.05
N GLU A 258 -43.20 -5.08 13.99
CA GLU A 258 -43.56 -6.07 15.01
C GLU A 258 -43.29 -5.54 16.43
N ALA A 259 -44.26 -5.73 17.32
CA ALA A 259 -44.10 -5.51 18.76
C ALA A 259 -44.50 -6.76 19.53
N THR A 260 -44.08 -6.87 20.78
CA THR A 260 -44.32 -8.07 21.61
C THR A 260 -44.96 -7.70 22.93
N ILE A 261 -46.07 -8.37 23.24
CA ILE A 261 -46.65 -8.36 24.59
C ILE A 261 -46.14 -9.60 25.29
N GLN A 262 -45.49 -9.41 26.43
CA GLN A 262 -44.99 -10.47 27.29
C GLN A 262 -45.85 -10.54 28.55
N ILE A 263 -46.37 -11.72 28.87
CA ILE A 263 -47.17 -11.96 30.09
C ILE A 263 -46.41 -12.94 30.97
N ARG A 264 -46.08 -12.53 32.19
CA ARG A 264 -45.46 -13.40 33.20
C ARG A 264 -46.53 -14.20 33.94
N PRO A 265 -46.27 -15.47 34.31
CA PRO A 265 -47.22 -16.27 35.09
C PRO A 265 -47.54 -15.62 36.44
N VAL A 266 -48.82 -15.56 36.79
CA VAL A 266 -49.32 -15.07 38.08
C VAL A 266 -50.20 -16.16 38.70
N GLU A 267 -50.02 -16.44 39.99
CA GLU A 267 -50.76 -17.51 40.68
C GLU A 267 -52.28 -17.29 40.61
N GLY A 268 -53.02 -18.36 40.29
CA GLY A 268 -54.49 -18.35 40.25
C GLY A 268 -55.12 -17.74 39.00
N GLN A 269 -54.35 -17.39 37.96
CA GLN A 269 -54.87 -16.89 36.69
C GLN A 269 -54.60 -17.83 35.51
N ASP A 270 -55.58 -17.94 34.60
CA ASP A 270 -55.45 -18.75 33.38
C ASP A 270 -54.64 -17.99 32.32
N MET A 271 -53.42 -18.47 32.07
CA MET A 271 -52.51 -17.88 31.09
C MET A 271 -53.03 -17.89 29.65
N GLU A 272 -53.78 -18.92 29.23
CA GLU A 272 -54.31 -18.95 27.86
C GLU A 272 -55.44 -17.92 27.68
N ALA A 273 -56.28 -17.74 28.71
CA ALA A 273 -57.29 -16.69 28.72
C ALA A 273 -56.66 -15.29 28.69
N LEU A 274 -55.59 -15.05 29.46
CA LEU A 274 -54.87 -13.76 29.48
C LEU A 274 -54.21 -13.44 28.13
N LEU A 275 -53.64 -14.43 27.43
CA LEU A 275 -53.04 -14.23 26.11
C LEU A 275 -54.08 -13.83 25.06
N VAL A 276 -55.24 -14.48 25.06
CA VAL A 276 -56.36 -14.13 24.16
C VAL A 276 -56.91 -12.75 24.49
N GLN A 277 -57.02 -12.41 25.78
CA GLN A 277 -57.45 -11.08 26.22
C GLN A 277 -56.45 -9.99 25.79
N ALA A 278 -55.15 -10.23 25.93
CA ALA A 278 -54.10 -9.31 25.47
C ALA A 278 -54.14 -9.08 23.96
N GLY A 279 -54.30 -10.16 23.18
CA GLY A 279 -54.42 -10.08 21.72
C GLY A 279 -55.63 -9.25 21.28
N LYS A 280 -56.80 -9.45 21.91
CA LYS A 280 -58.02 -8.67 21.62
C LYS A 280 -57.89 -7.21 22.04
N LEU A 281 -57.32 -6.94 23.21
CA LEU A 281 -57.12 -5.59 23.70
C LEU A 281 -56.23 -4.80 22.74
N ALA A 282 -55.10 -5.38 22.33
CA ALA A 282 -54.18 -4.74 21.38
C ALA A 282 -54.80 -4.56 19.99
N GLN A 283 -55.59 -5.53 19.51
CA GLN A 283 -56.25 -5.43 18.20
C GLN A 283 -57.31 -4.31 18.15
N GLY A 284 -57.78 -3.81 19.30
CA GLY A 284 -58.69 -2.67 19.39
C GLY A 284 -58.03 -1.30 19.16
N PHE A 285 -56.70 -1.24 19.09
CA PHE A 285 -55.97 0.02 18.91
C PHE A 285 -55.76 0.36 17.43
N SER A 286 -55.97 1.63 17.08
CA SER A 286 -55.65 2.16 15.75
C SER A 286 -54.15 2.01 15.47
N GLY A 287 -53.77 1.40 14.35
CA GLY A 287 -52.36 1.15 14.01
C GLY A 287 -51.88 -0.27 14.34
N VAL A 288 -52.73 -1.14 14.89
CA VAL A 288 -52.47 -2.59 15.01
C VAL A 288 -53.14 -3.33 13.85
N LYS A 289 -52.35 -4.01 13.01
CA LYS A 289 -52.85 -4.79 11.86
C LYS A 289 -53.37 -6.16 12.26
N SER A 290 -52.65 -6.86 13.12
CA SER A 290 -53.01 -8.21 13.58
C SER A 290 -52.28 -8.56 14.87
N THR A 291 -52.80 -9.56 15.58
CA THR A 291 -52.16 -10.13 16.76
C THR A 291 -52.08 -11.65 16.62
N ARG A 292 -50.97 -12.25 17.08
CA ARG A 292 -50.72 -13.69 17.03
C ARG A 292 -50.19 -14.17 18.37
N VAL A 293 -50.95 -15.03 19.03
CA VAL A 293 -50.51 -15.69 20.26
C VAL A 293 -49.46 -16.76 19.91
N ILE A 294 -48.34 -16.76 20.63
CA ILE A 294 -47.35 -17.83 20.51
C ILE A 294 -47.83 -19.01 21.37
N ASP A 295 -48.13 -20.12 20.70
CA ASP A 295 -48.59 -21.34 21.34
C ASP A 295 -47.48 -21.99 22.18
N ARG A 296 -47.87 -22.97 23.01
CA ARG A 296 -46.94 -23.68 23.90
C ARG A 296 -45.84 -24.41 23.12
N ALA A 297 -46.19 -25.04 22.00
CA ALA A 297 -45.25 -25.80 21.19
C ALA A 297 -44.20 -24.92 20.48
N ALA A 298 -44.56 -23.71 20.07
CA ALA A 298 -43.64 -22.72 19.52
C ALA A 298 -42.74 -22.13 20.62
N THR A 299 -43.28 -21.89 21.81
CA THR A 299 -42.49 -21.47 22.98
C THR A 299 -41.44 -22.53 23.35
N ALA A 300 -41.81 -23.82 23.33
CA ALA A 300 -40.88 -24.95 23.52
C ALA A 300 -39.73 -24.92 22.52
N ARG A 301 -40.05 -24.77 21.24
CA ARG A 301 -39.07 -24.72 20.15
C ARG A 301 -38.10 -23.53 20.26
N LEU A 302 -38.57 -22.39 20.77
CA LEU A 302 -37.70 -21.22 20.99
C LEU A 302 -36.71 -21.42 22.13
N LEU A 303 -37.07 -22.22 23.14
CA LEU A 303 -36.24 -22.47 24.33
C LEU A 303 -35.35 -23.72 24.19
N GLU A 304 -35.69 -24.64 23.29
CA GLU A 304 -34.99 -25.89 23.02
C GLU A 304 -33.46 -25.73 22.80
N PRO A 305 -32.94 -24.72 22.08
CA PRO A 305 -31.49 -24.54 21.94
C PRO A 305 -30.75 -24.27 23.25
N TRP A 306 -31.47 -23.79 24.28
CA TRP A 306 -30.91 -23.41 25.58
C TRP A 306 -31.18 -24.46 26.67
N LEU A 307 -32.34 -25.12 26.61
CA LEU A 307 -32.83 -26.01 27.66
C LEU A 307 -32.88 -27.49 27.24
N GLY A 308 -32.63 -27.80 25.96
CA GLY A 308 -32.65 -29.15 25.42
C GLY A 308 -34.05 -29.64 24.99
N THR A 309 -34.08 -30.79 24.32
CA THR A 309 -35.31 -31.45 23.84
C THR A 309 -36.08 -32.13 24.98
N GLY A 310 -37.42 -32.05 24.97
CA GLY A 310 -38.28 -32.81 25.90
C GLY A 310 -38.63 -32.10 27.21
N LEU A 311 -38.46 -30.78 27.26
CA LEU A 311 -38.79 -29.96 28.43
C LEU A 311 -40.31 -29.84 28.64
N ASN A 312 -40.80 -30.11 29.85
CA ASN A 312 -42.16 -29.74 30.25
C ASN A 312 -42.18 -28.27 30.70
N ILE A 313 -42.74 -27.40 29.86
CA ILE A 313 -42.81 -25.96 30.13
C ILE A 313 -43.75 -25.65 31.31
N ASP A 314 -44.68 -26.53 31.64
CA ASP A 314 -45.69 -26.30 32.67
C ASP A 314 -45.10 -26.18 34.09
N ASP A 315 -43.89 -26.72 34.30
CA ASP A 315 -43.19 -26.69 35.61
C ASP A 315 -42.29 -25.46 35.77
N LEU A 316 -42.17 -24.61 34.74
CA LEU A 316 -41.29 -23.45 34.73
C LEU A 316 -42.11 -22.15 34.58
N PRO A 317 -41.81 -21.10 35.38
CA PRO A 317 -42.49 -19.81 35.26
C PRO A 317 -41.97 -19.03 34.04
N VAL A 318 -42.15 -19.58 32.84
CA VAL A 318 -41.72 -18.93 31.59
C VAL A 318 -42.76 -17.90 31.14
N PRO A 319 -42.32 -16.70 30.73
CA PRO A 319 -43.22 -15.71 30.14
C PRO A 319 -43.81 -16.20 28.82
N ARG A 320 -45.08 -15.87 28.57
CA ARG A 320 -45.76 -16.15 27.29
C ARG A 320 -45.85 -14.88 26.44
N LEU A 321 -45.87 -15.05 25.12
CA LEU A 321 -45.73 -13.95 24.16
C LEU A 321 -46.95 -13.83 23.24
N VAL A 322 -47.35 -12.60 22.96
CA VAL A 322 -48.25 -12.24 21.85
C VAL A 322 -47.51 -11.30 20.92
N VAL A 323 -47.38 -11.70 19.65
CA VAL A 323 -46.79 -10.86 18.60
C VAL A 323 -47.87 -9.95 18.05
N VAL A 324 -47.57 -8.65 17.98
CA VAL A 324 -48.47 -7.60 17.48
C VAL A 324 -47.86 -7.03 16.21
N THR A 325 -48.55 -7.19 15.08
CA THR A 325 -48.15 -6.57 13.81
C THR A 325 -48.68 -5.15 13.76
N LEU A 326 -47.78 -4.19 13.56
CA LEU A 326 -48.06 -2.76 13.57
C LEU A 326 -48.15 -2.20 12.15
N ASP A 327 -48.88 -1.10 12.00
CA ASP A 327 -48.83 -0.30 10.80
C ASP A 327 -47.69 0.73 10.86
N GLU A 328 -46.71 0.59 9.96
CA GLU A 328 -45.55 1.48 9.90
C GLU A 328 -45.93 2.91 9.50
N ALA A 329 -46.98 3.09 8.69
CA ALA A 329 -47.42 4.41 8.23
C ALA A 329 -48.26 5.17 9.27
N SER A 330 -48.98 4.45 10.12
CA SER A 330 -49.88 5.00 11.16
C SER A 330 -49.74 4.20 12.45
N PRO A 331 -48.64 4.37 13.20
CA PRO A 331 -48.37 3.57 14.39
C PRO A 331 -49.35 3.87 15.55
N PRO A 332 -49.65 2.90 16.42
CA PRO A 332 -50.53 3.11 17.57
C PRO A 332 -49.88 4.00 18.63
N ASP A 333 -50.70 4.57 19.52
CA ASP A 333 -50.21 5.22 20.73
C ASP A 333 -49.67 4.15 21.71
N PHE A 334 -48.36 3.96 21.68
CA PHE A 334 -47.65 2.98 22.49
C PHE A 334 -47.73 3.27 24.00
N ALA A 335 -47.87 4.53 24.41
CA ALA A 335 -47.98 4.88 25.82
C ALA A 335 -49.36 4.47 26.35
N LEU A 336 -50.41 4.72 25.56
CA LEU A 336 -51.79 4.32 25.88
C LEU A 336 -51.96 2.80 25.80
N LEU A 337 -51.37 2.14 24.80
CA LEU A 337 -51.39 0.68 24.67
C LEU A 337 -50.70 0.01 25.87
N ARG A 338 -49.53 0.51 26.28
CA ARG A 338 -48.79 0.00 27.44
C ARG A 338 -49.56 0.19 28.75
N SER A 339 -50.17 1.36 28.96
CA SER A 339 -50.92 1.63 30.20
C SER A 339 -52.19 0.78 30.32
N GLU A 340 -52.93 0.62 29.22
CA GLU A 340 -54.13 -0.24 29.20
C GLU A 340 -53.78 -1.73 29.33
N LEU A 341 -52.66 -2.20 28.75
CA LEU A 341 -52.21 -3.59 28.94
C LEU A 341 -51.86 -3.87 30.41
N VAL A 342 -51.06 -3.01 31.05
CA VAL A 342 -50.66 -3.18 32.46
C VAL A 342 -51.85 -3.09 33.41
N LYS A 343 -52.84 -2.25 33.08
CA LYS A 343 -54.05 -2.06 33.88
C LYS A 343 -55.01 -3.25 33.82
N ASN A 344 -55.20 -3.84 32.64
CA ASN A 344 -56.19 -4.90 32.44
C ASN A 344 -55.62 -6.32 32.57
N ILE A 345 -54.30 -6.49 32.47
CA ILE A 345 -53.64 -7.81 32.41
C ILE A 345 -52.47 -7.85 33.41
N PRO A 346 -52.64 -8.52 34.56
CA PRO A 346 -51.58 -8.68 35.55
C PRO A 346 -50.35 -9.39 34.96
N GLY A 347 -49.17 -8.86 35.23
CA GLY A 347 -47.91 -9.45 34.73
C GLY A 347 -47.60 -9.19 33.25
N ALA A 348 -48.41 -8.38 32.55
CA ALA A 348 -48.14 -7.96 31.17
C ALA A 348 -47.10 -6.84 31.07
N SER A 349 -46.22 -6.92 30.08
CA SER A 349 -45.31 -5.87 29.66
C SER A 349 -45.33 -5.76 28.13
N PHE A 350 -45.27 -4.53 27.62
CA PHE A 350 -45.28 -4.26 26.19
C PHE A 350 -43.92 -3.72 25.74
N ASP A 351 -43.28 -4.46 24.83
CA ASP A 351 -42.02 -4.11 24.19
C ASP A 351 -42.26 -3.76 22.71
N ASP A 352 -41.92 -2.51 22.37
CA ASP A 352 -42.01 -1.97 21.02
C ASP A 352 -40.68 -2.04 20.27
N HIS A 353 -39.61 -2.55 20.90
CA HIS A 353 -38.24 -2.67 20.38
C HIS A 353 -37.60 -1.37 19.84
N ARG A 354 -38.31 -0.23 19.86
CA ARG A 354 -37.89 1.02 19.17
C ARG A 354 -36.63 1.61 19.77
N THR A 355 -36.50 1.59 21.10
CA THR A 355 -35.31 2.15 21.78
C THR A 355 -34.02 1.43 21.39
N TRP A 356 -34.09 0.11 21.17
CA TRP A 356 -32.94 -0.67 20.73
C TRP A 356 -32.68 -0.47 19.23
N VAL A 357 -33.74 -0.44 18.39
CA VAL A 357 -33.65 -0.12 16.96
C VAL A 357 -33.05 1.26 16.72
N ASP A 358 -33.48 2.29 17.45
CA ASP A 358 -32.99 3.66 17.33
C ASP A 358 -31.49 3.75 17.64
N ARG A 359 -31.01 3.00 18.64
CA ARG A 359 -29.57 2.92 18.95
C ARG A 359 -28.79 2.24 17.81
N LEU A 360 -29.30 1.14 17.27
CA LEU A 360 -28.68 0.46 16.13
C LEU A 360 -28.63 1.33 14.88
N VAL A 361 -29.74 2.00 14.55
CA VAL A 361 -29.81 2.93 13.42
C VAL A 361 -28.88 4.13 13.65
N SER A 362 -28.77 4.64 14.87
CA SER A 362 -27.82 5.70 15.22
C SER A 362 -26.35 5.27 15.07
N MET A 363 -26.03 4.04 15.47
CA MET A 363 -24.70 3.46 15.24
C MET A 363 -24.42 3.29 13.74
N ALA A 364 -25.38 2.78 12.97
CA ALA A 364 -25.24 2.63 11.52
C ALA A 364 -25.06 3.99 10.82
N ARG A 365 -25.86 5.01 11.17
CA ARG A 365 -25.72 6.38 10.64
C ARG A 365 -24.37 6.98 10.98
N SER A 366 -23.87 6.75 12.20
CA SER A 366 -22.55 7.20 12.63
C SER A 366 -21.43 6.52 11.81
N THR A 367 -21.53 5.21 11.55
CA THR A 367 -20.60 4.48 10.67
C THR A 367 -20.66 5.00 9.23
N VAL A 368 -21.85 5.28 8.69
CA VAL A 368 -22.05 5.89 7.37
C VAL A 368 -21.39 7.26 7.30
N LEU A 369 -21.58 8.12 8.31
CA LEU A 369 -20.96 9.45 8.37
C LEU A 369 -19.42 9.37 8.35
N ILE A 370 -18.85 8.45 9.14
CA ILE A 370 -17.40 8.20 9.15
C ILE A 370 -16.94 7.74 7.76
N GLY A 371 -17.63 6.79 7.14
CA GLY A 371 -17.30 6.31 5.79
C GLY A 371 -17.37 7.40 4.72
N MET A 372 -18.40 8.26 4.76
CA MET A 372 -18.53 9.42 3.87
C MET A 372 -17.41 10.45 4.09
N THR A 373 -16.97 10.65 5.34
CA THR A 373 -15.84 11.53 5.66
C THR A 373 -14.53 10.99 5.08
N VAL A 374 -14.26 9.70 5.24
CA VAL A 374 -13.09 9.03 4.64
C VAL A 374 -13.13 9.14 3.12
N LEU A 375 -14.29 8.92 2.50
CA LEU A 375 -14.47 9.07 1.06
C LEU A 375 -14.12 10.49 0.57
N GLY A 376 -14.59 11.53 1.28
CA GLY A 376 -14.25 12.92 0.99
C GLY A 376 -12.74 13.19 1.04
N LEU A 377 -12.05 12.66 2.06
CA LEU A 377 -10.59 12.77 2.19
C LEU A 377 -9.85 12.07 1.03
N VAL A 378 -10.30 10.88 0.63
CA VAL A 378 -9.70 10.13 -0.49
C VAL A 378 -9.87 10.88 -1.81
N ILE A 379 -11.04 11.48 -2.06
CA ILE A 379 -11.29 12.29 -3.27
C ILE A 379 -10.36 13.52 -3.26
N ALA A 380 -10.28 14.26 -2.14
CA ALA A 380 -9.42 15.43 -2.02
C ALA A 380 -7.94 15.09 -2.25
N ALA A 381 -7.46 14.00 -1.64
CA ALA A 381 -6.09 13.52 -1.82
C ALA A 381 -5.79 13.09 -3.28
N THR A 382 -6.77 12.51 -3.97
CA THR A 382 -6.66 12.14 -5.39
C THR A 382 -6.49 13.38 -6.27
N VAL A 383 -7.34 14.40 -6.06
CA VAL A 383 -7.25 15.69 -6.77
C VAL A 383 -5.90 16.35 -6.53
N LEU A 384 -5.46 16.42 -5.27
CA LEU A 384 -4.17 17.04 -4.92
C LEU A 384 -2.99 16.31 -5.57
N THR A 385 -3.05 14.98 -5.64
CA THR A 385 -2.02 14.16 -6.29
C THR A 385 -1.91 14.47 -7.78
N VAL A 386 -3.04 14.61 -8.49
CA VAL A 386 -3.06 15.00 -9.91
C VAL A 386 -2.43 16.38 -10.11
N ILE A 387 -2.77 17.35 -9.25
CA ILE A 387 -2.22 18.71 -9.31
C ILE A 387 -0.70 18.71 -9.12
N PHE A 388 -0.19 18.04 -8.07
CA PHE A 388 1.24 17.95 -7.81
C PHE A 388 2.00 17.23 -8.93
N ALA A 389 1.45 16.15 -9.46
CA ALA A 389 2.08 15.41 -10.55
C ALA A 389 2.13 16.23 -11.85
N THR A 390 1.06 16.96 -12.17
CA THR A 390 1.00 17.84 -13.35
C THR A 390 2.03 18.96 -13.23
N ARG A 391 2.11 19.64 -12.07
CA ARG A 391 3.14 20.67 -11.80
C ARG A 391 4.56 20.11 -11.85
N GLY A 392 4.80 18.97 -11.21
CA GLY A 392 6.11 18.32 -11.21
C GLY A 392 6.56 17.90 -12.60
N ALA A 393 5.63 17.44 -13.45
CA ALA A 393 5.93 17.09 -14.82
C ALA A 393 6.25 18.30 -15.71
N MET A 394 5.53 19.42 -15.54
CA MET A 394 5.87 20.66 -16.25
C MET A 394 7.28 21.14 -15.86
N ALA A 395 7.61 21.13 -14.57
CA ALA A 395 8.95 21.49 -14.10
C ALA A 395 10.05 20.55 -14.65
N GLY A 396 9.76 19.25 -14.77
CA GLY A 396 10.70 18.26 -15.32
C GLY A 396 10.92 18.35 -16.84
N ASN A 397 9.96 18.92 -17.58
CA ASN A 397 10.02 19.06 -19.04
C ASN A 397 10.24 20.51 -19.49
N GLY A 398 10.92 21.32 -18.67
CA GLY A 398 11.18 22.74 -18.96
C GLY A 398 11.77 22.98 -20.35
N HIS A 399 12.69 22.13 -20.80
CA HIS A 399 13.28 22.20 -22.15
C HIS A 399 12.26 22.10 -23.29
N ILE A 400 11.20 21.28 -23.15
CA ILE A 400 10.13 21.17 -24.16
C ILE A 400 9.30 22.46 -24.18
N ILE A 401 8.97 22.97 -22.99
CA ILE A 401 8.20 24.21 -22.83
C ILE A 401 8.98 25.39 -23.42
N GLU A 402 10.28 25.44 -23.18
CA GLU A 402 11.19 26.46 -23.70
C GLU A 402 11.27 26.43 -25.24
N VAL A 403 11.42 25.24 -25.83
CA VAL A 403 11.38 25.09 -27.30
C VAL A 403 10.03 25.51 -27.88
N LEU A 404 8.92 25.11 -27.24
CA LEU A 404 7.56 25.52 -27.65
C LEU A 404 7.40 27.05 -27.56
N HIS A 405 7.96 27.68 -26.53
CA HIS A 405 7.93 29.11 -26.36
C HIS A 405 8.77 29.83 -27.43
N PHE A 406 9.94 29.28 -27.79
CA PHE A 406 10.79 29.85 -28.85
C PHE A 406 10.14 29.81 -30.24
N ILE A 407 9.30 28.81 -30.52
CA ILE A 407 8.51 28.75 -31.76
C ILE A 407 7.18 29.51 -31.65
N GLY A 408 6.96 30.29 -30.59
CA GLY A 408 5.81 31.18 -30.43
C GLY A 408 4.52 30.51 -29.92
N ALA A 409 4.60 29.34 -29.29
CA ALA A 409 3.41 28.69 -28.74
C ALA A 409 2.84 29.49 -27.56
N GLU A 410 1.54 29.80 -27.61
CA GLU A 410 0.83 30.44 -26.50
C GLU A 410 0.89 29.57 -25.22
N GLN A 411 1.01 30.21 -24.05
CA GLN A 411 1.00 29.50 -22.76
C GLN A 411 -0.23 28.60 -22.59
N LYS A 412 -1.39 29.05 -23.10
CA LYS A 412 -2.65 28.26 -23.11
C LYS A 412 -2.57 27.02 -23.99
N PHE A 413 -1.78 27.03 -25.07
CA PHE A 413 -1.56 25.86 -25.91
C PHE A 413 -0.70 24.85 -25.16
N VAL A 414 0.41 25.29 -24.56
CA VAL A 414 1.31 24.42 -23.79
C VAL A 414 0.58 23.77 -22.62
N ALA A 415 -0.15 24.56 -21.81
CA ALA A 415 -0.93 24.05 -20.69
C ALA A 415 -1.94 22.97 -21.14
N ARG A 416 -2.70 23.23 -22.21
CA ARG A 416 -3.68 22.28 -22.76
C ARG A 416 -3.06 20.94 -23.17
N GLN A 417 -1.84 20.93 -23.70
CA GLN A 417 -1.17 19.68 -24.09
C GLN A 417 -0.81 18.83 -22.87
N PHE A 418 -0.27 19.45 -21.82
CA PHE A 418 0.07 18.76 -20.58
C PHE A 418 -1.19 18.31 -19.83
N GLU A 419 -2.19 19.18 -19.68
CA GLU A 419 -3.48 18.85 -19.05
C GLU A 419 -4.15 17.66 -19.73
N ARG A 420 -4.23 17.68 -21.07
CA ARG A 420 -4.83 16.58 -21.83
C ARG A 420 -4.07 15.27 -21.61
N HIS A 421 -2.75 15.30 -21.59
CA HIS A 421 -1.94 14.12 -21.34
C HIS A 421 -2.18 13.53 -19.94
N PHE A 422 -2.18 14.38 -18.90
CA PHE A 422 -2.40 13.95 -17.53
C PHE A 422 -3.84 13.55 -17.24
N PHE A 423 -4.82 14.19 -17.88
CA PHE A 423 -6.23 13.80 -17.84
C PHE A 423 -6.40 12.36 -18.33
N TRP A 424 -5.86 12.02 -19.50
CA TRP A 424 -5.95 10.66 -20.04
C TRP A 424 -5.20 9.64 -19.17
N THR A 425 -4.11 10.05 -18.52
CA THR A 425 -3.37 9.19 -17.58
C THR A 425 -4.18 8.92 -16.31
N ALA A 426 -4.81 9.97 -15.75
CA ALA A 426 -5.69 9.89 -14.60
C ALA A 426 -6.93 9.03 -14.88
N LEU A 427 -7.58 9.25 -16.04
CA LEU A 427 -8.74 8.47 -16.45
C LEU A 427 -8.42 6.99 -16.59
N LYS A 428 -7.26 6.62 -17.15
CA LYS A 428 -6.81 5.21 -17.20
C LYS A 428 -6.63 4.61 -15.80
N GLY A 429 -6.01 5.37 -14.89
CA GLY A 429 -5.87 4.95 -13.49
C GLY A 429 -7.22 4.73 -12.82
N ALA A 430 -8.12 5.71 -12.94
CA ALA A 430 -9.46 5.65 -12.35
C ALA A 430 -10.30 4.50 -12.93
N LEU A 431 -10.27 4.28 -14.25
CA LEU A 431 -10.93 3.15 -14.89
C LEU A 431 -10.37 1.81 -14.41
N CYS A 432 -9.05 1.69 -14.26
CA CYS A 432 -8.42 0.47 -13.75
C CYS A 432 -8.85 0.18 -12.30
N GLY A 433 -8.79 1.19 -11.43
CA GLY A 433 -9.22 1.07 -10.03
C GLY A 433 -10.71 0.74 -9.89
N GLY A 434 -11.56 1.42 -10.66
CA GLY A 434 -13.00 1.16 -10.69
C GLY A 434 -13.36 -0.22 -11.23
N ALA A 435 -12.71 -0.66 -12.32
CA ALA A 435 -12.92 -2.00 -12.87
C ALA A 435 -12.51 -3.10 -11.87
N LEU A 436 -11.40 -2.90 -11.15
CA LEU A 436 -10.97 -3.83 -10.10
C LEU A 436 -11.97 -3.88 -8.95
N ALA A 437 -12.52 -2.74 -8.52
CA ALA A 437 -13.55 -2.69 -7.49
C ALA A 437 -14.84 -3.41 -7.93
N ILE A 438 -15.31 -3.15 -9.16
CA ILE A 438 -16.47 -3.84 -9.74
C ILE A 438 -16.24 -5.36 -9.79
N LEU A 439 -15.05 -5.80 -10.22
CA LEU A 439 -14.72 -7.22 -10.24
C LEU A 439 -14.81 -7.84 -8.85
N ILE A 440 -14.29 -7.18 -7.81
CA ILE A 440 -14.40 -7.66 -6.42
C ILE A 440 -15.86 -7.73 -5.99
N PHE A 441 -16.66 -6.71 -6.29
CA PHE A 441 -18.08 -6.69 -5.97
C PHE A 441 -18.85 -7.84 -6.64
N LEU A 442 -18.56 -8.12 -7.91
CA LEU A 442 -19.13 -9.26 -8.63
C LEU A 442 -18.67 -10.60 -8.04
N LEU A 443 -17.40 -10.73 -7.66
CA LEU A 443 -16.88 -11.94 -7.02
C LEU A 443 -17.52 -12.20 -5.66
N ILE A 444 -17.68 -11.17 -4.83
CA ILE A 444 -18.36 -11.26 -3.53
C ILE A 444 -19.83 -11.64 -3.74
N GLY A 445 -20.52 -10.99 -4.68
CA GLY A 445 -21.91 -11.31 -5.00
C GLY A 445 -22.08 -12.75 -5.53
N TRP A 446 -21.17 -13.19 -6.41
CA TRP A 446 -21.17 -14.55 -6.94
C TRP A 446 -20.91 -15.58 -5.84
N TRP A 447 -19.89 -15.36 -5.00
CA TRP A 447 -19.57 -16.23 -3.87
C TRP A 447 -20.73 -16.30 -2.86
N SER A 448 -21.34 -15.16 -2.53
CA SER A 448 -22.53 -15.10 -1.67
C SER A 448 -23.67 -15.93 -2.27
N SER A 449 -24.01 -15.71 -3.55
CA SER A 449 -25.13 -16.43 -4.20
C SER A 449 -24.93 -17.95 -4.31
N ARG A 450 -23.67 -18.42 -4.41
CA ARG A 450 -23.32 -19.84 -4.46
C ARG A 450 -23.38 -20.52 -3.09
N ASN A 451 -23.17 -19.77 -2.00
CA ASN A 451 -23.09 -20.31 -0.65
C ASN A 451 -24.42 -20.24 0.14
N LEU A 452 -25.47 -19.64 -0.44
CA LEU A 452 -26.81 -19.43 0.15
C LEU A 452 -27.57 -20.72 0.56
N ALA A 453 -26.97 -21.91 0.46
CA ALA A 453 -27.57 -23.19 0.82
C ALA A 453 -26.87 -23.88 2.01
N THR A 454 -26.03 -23.14 2.75
CA THR A 454 -25.34 -23.63 3.95
C THR A 454 -25.93 -22.98 5.22
N PRO A 455 -26.06 -23.72 6.34
CA PRO A 455 -26.57 -23.16 7.60
C PRO A 455 -25.78 -21.94 8.09
N GLU A 456 -24.48 -21.91 7.84
CA GLU A 456 -23.60 -20.78 8.17
C GLU A 456 -23.90 -19.55 7.29
N ALA A 457 -24.25 -19.75 6.01
CA ALA A 457 -24.62 -18.66 5.12
C ALA A 457 -26.00 -18.08 5.41
N ASP A 458 -26.95 -18.88 5.91
CA ASP A 458 -28.25 -18.39 6.38
C ASP A 458 -28.08 -17.49 7.61
N GLN A 459 -27.18 -17.86 8.55
CA GLN A 459 -26.82 -17.01 9.68
C GLN A 459 -26.14 -15.72 9.22
N ALA A 460 -25.20 -15.80 8.28
CA ALA A 460 -24.52 -14.62 7.73
C ALA A 460 -25.49 -13.68 6.98
N THR A 461 -26.43 -14.24 6.21
CA THR A 461 -27.45 -13.47 5.48
C THR A 461 -28.47 -12.85 6.44
N ALA A 462 -28.80 -13.52 7.55
CA ALA A 462 -29.65 -12.95 8.60
C ALA A 462 -28.97 -11.78 9.33
N LEU A 463 -27.65 -11.88 9.59
CA LEU A 463 -26.88 -10.86 10.31
C LEU A 463 -26.45 -9.67 9.45
N PHE A 464 -26.15 -9.90 8.16
CA PHE A 464 -25.54 -8.90 7.29
C PHE A 464 -26.34 -8.60 6.01
N GLY A 465 -27.50 -9.25 5.83
CA GLY A 465 -28.30 -9.16 4.61
C GLY A 465 -27.67 -9.90 3.43
N ASN A 466 -28.28 -9.76 2.26
CA ASN A 466 -27.69 -10.27 1.03
C ASN A 466 -26.51 -9.37 0.62
N PHE A 467 -25.30 -9.93 0.46
CA PHE A 467 -24.09 -9.20 0.05
C PHE A 467 -24.10 -8.81 -1.44
N SER A 468 -25.22 -8.28 -1.92
CA SER A 468 -25.36 -7.72 -3.26
C SER A 468 -25.33 -6.19 -3.18
N ILE A 469 -24.33 -5.58 -3.82
CA ILE A 469 -24.28 -4.14 -3.95
C ILE A 469 -25.42 -3.71 -4.90
N GLY A 470 -26.32 -2.88 -4.39
CA GLY A 470 -27.41 -2.32 -5.19
C GLY A 470 -26.91 -1.39 -6.30
N SER A 471 -27.81 -0.99 -7.20
CA SER A 471 -27.51 -0.06 -8.30
C SER A 471 -26.85 1.25 -7.82
N GLY A 472 -27.18 1.73 -6.62
CA GLY A 472 -26.57 2.90 -5.99
C GLY A 472 -25.05 2.80 -5.79
N GLY A 473 -24.52 1.61 -5.44
CA GLY A 473 -23.08 1.42 -5.28
C GLY A 473 -22.34 1.49 -6.62
N TYR A 474 -22.90 0.90 -7.68
CA TYR A 474 -22.33 0.99 -9.03
C TYR A 474 -22.39 2.41 -9.60
N THR A 475 -23.48 3.15 -9.36
CA THR A 475 -23.57 4.58 -9.71
C THR A 475 -22.52 5.40 -8.97
N GLY A 476 -22.26 5.08 -7.69
CA GLY A 476 -21.20 5.71 -6.91
C GLY A 476 -19.79 5.48 -7.48
N VAL A 477 -19.50 4.30 -8.02
CA VAL A 477 -18.24 4.02 -8.73
C VAL A 477 -18.06 4.95 -9.94
N VAL A 478 -19.11 5.10 -10.75
CA VAL A 478 -19.08 6.00 -11.93
C VAL A 478 -18.85 7.45 -11.49
N LEU A 479 -19.52 7.90 -10.44
CA LEU A 479 -19.34 9.24 -9.89
C LEU A 479 -17.92 9.48 -9.36
N ILE A 480 -17.27 8.50 -8.72
CA ILE A 480 -15.87 8.62 -8.31
C ILE A 480 -14.94 8.75 -9.52
N ILE A 481 -15.16 7.96 -10.57
CA ILE A 481 -14.34 8.03 -11.79
C ILE A 481 -14.46 9.42 -12.43
N LEU A 482 -15.68 9.97 -12.46
CA LEU A 482 -15.93 11.32 -12.94
C LEU A 482 -15.27 12.36 -12.02
N ALA A 483 -15.43 12.26 -10.70
CA ALA A 483 -14.83 13.19 -9.75
C ALA A 483 -13.29 13.20 -9.80
N ALA A 484 -12.67 12.03 -9.97
CA ALA A 484 -11.21 11.90 -10.12
C ALA A 484 -10.68 12.52 -11.43
N THR A 485 -11.56 12.75 -12.41
CA THR A 485 -11.22 13.29 -13.74
C THR A 485 -11.78 14.70 -13.97
N ALA A 486 -12.65 15.20 -13.08
CA ALA A 486 -13.29 16.51 -13.16
C ALA A 486 -12.38 17.71 -12.81
N THR A 487 -11.07 17.52 -12.73
CA THR A 487 -10.09 18.60 -12.46
C THR A 487 -9.90 19.58 -13.61
N ARG A 488 -10.81 19.58 -14.59
CA ARG A 488 -10.74 20.34 -15.84
C ARG A 488 -11.05 21.83 -15.69
N ASP A 489 -11.59 22.27 -14.55
CA ASP A 489 -12.23 23.58 -14.40
C ASP A 489 -11.82 24.39 -13.15
N GLN A 490 -10.63 24.16 -12.57
CA GLN A 490 -10.05 25.20 -11.71
C GLN A 490 -9.43 26.29 -12.57
N LYS A 491 -10.29 27.22 -12.96
CA LYS A 491 -9.99 28.54 -13.51
C LYS A 491 -8.79 29.14 -12.77
N MET A 492 -7.62 29.18 -13.42
CA MET A 492 -6.57 30.14 -13.08
C MET A 492 -7.06 31.51 -13.54
N ASP A 493 -7.99 32.11 -12.79
CA ASP A 493 -8.38 33.51 -12.98
C ASP A 493 -7.67 34.34 -11.91
N GLY A 494 -6.82 35.26 -12.37
CA GLY A 494 -6.42 36.47 -11.64
C GLY A 494 -5.38 36.33 -10.52
N THR A 495 -4.14 36.72 -10.82
CA THR A 495 -3.51 37.86 -10.11
C THR A 495 -2.35 38.43 -10.94
N ASP A 496 -2.63 39.63 -11.45
CA ASP A 496 -1.79 40.77 -11.82
C ASP A 496 -0.61 40.67 -12.80
N ASP A 497 -0.87 41.38 -13.91
CA ASP A 497 0.03 42.20 -14.69
C ASP A 497 0.87 43.16 -13.80
N SER A 498 2.17 42.89 -13.68
CA SER A 498 3.24 43.91 -13.55
C SER A 498 4.59 43.24 -13.27
N SER A 499 5.33 42.91 -14.33
CA SER A 499 6.80 42.98 -14.36
C SER A 499 7.30 42.52 -15.72
N ASN A 500 7.22 43.44 -16.67
CA ASN A 500 8.05 43.40 -17.86
C ASN A 500 9.49 43.78 -17.42
N GLN A 501 10.31 42.78 -17.07
CA GLN A 501 11.77 42.94 -17.03
C GLN A 501 12.45 41.57 -17.15
N PRO A 502 13.37 41.37 -18.12
CA PRO A 502 14.17 40.17 -18.18
C PRO A 502 15.21 40.21 -17.05
N PRO A 503 15.43 39.14 -16.27
CA PRO A 503 16.55 39.14 -15.35
C PRO A 503 17.85 39.02 -16.16
N ALA A 504 18.66 40.06 -16.04
CA ALA A 504 20.06 40.06 -16.40
C ALA A 504 20.82 38.92 -15.68
N GLY A 505 21.77 38.32 -16.39
CA GLY A 505 22.93 37.61 -15.86
C GLY A 505 22.74 36.79 -14.58
N ALA A 506 22.30 35.54 -14.72
CA ALA A 506 22.55 34.54 -13.69
C ALA A 506 23.67 33.61 -14.18
N GLU A 507 24.90 33.94 -13.76
CA GLU A 507 26.03 33.02 -13.81
C GLU A 507 25.64 31.66 -13.21
N ALA A 508 26.07 30.59 -13.89
CA ALA A 508 25.89 29.23 -13.46
C ALA A 508 26.59 28.99 -12.10
N ARG A 509 25.82 28.98 -11.00
CA ARG A 509 26.31 28.44 -9.73
C ARG A 509 26.44 26.91 -9.84
N PRO A 510 27.57 26.31 -9.41
CA PRO A 510 27.77 24.87 -9.50
C PRO A 510 26.76 24.16 -8.60
N ARG A 511 26.10 23.13 -9.14
CA ARG A 511 25.20 22.23 -8.41
C ARG A 511 25.98 21.49 -7.32
N GLY A 512 26.06 22.08 -6.14
CA GLY A 512 26.71 21.51 -4.96
C GLY A 512 25.99 20.28 -4.41
N LEU A 513 26.79 19.38 -3.82
CA LEU A 513 26.54 18.12 -3.10
C LEU A 513 25.18 17.90 -2.37
N ALA A 514 24.39 18.95 -2.11
CA ALA A 514 23.23 18.93 -1.21
C ALA A 514 22.06 18.06 -1.71
N SER A 515 21.84 17.94 -3.02
CA SER A 515 20.73 17.15 -3.58
C SER A 515 21.02 15.63 -3.60
N ALA A 516 22.29 15.25 -3.66
CA ALA A 516 22.74 13.86 -3.56
C ALA A 516 22.72 13.35 -2.12
N LEU A 517 23.10 14.20 -1.15
CA LEU A 517 23.02 13.85 0.28
C LEU A 517 21.57 13.64 0.74
N ARG A 518 20.63 14.50 0.33
CA ARG A 518 19.22 14.38 0.76
C ARG A 518 18.57 13.07 0.32
N LYS A 519 18.91 12.54 -0.87
CA LYS A 519 18.43 11.23 -1.36
C LYS A 519 19.16 10.04 -0.73
N ARG A 520 20.44 10.18 -0.37
CA ARG A 520 21.21 9.13 0.34
C ARG A 520 20.83 8.98 1.81
N VAL A 521 20.39 10.05 2.45
CA VAL A 521 19.99 10.06 3.86
C VAL A 521 18.50 9.72 4.04
N ALA A 522 17.59 10.23 3.19
CA ALA A 522 16.15 9.99 3.38
C ALA A 522 15.70 8.54 3.16
N ARG A 523 16.36 7.80 2.25
CA ARG A 523 16.00 6.41 1.93
C ARG A 523 16.26 5.42 3.07
N PRO A 524 17.41 5.43 3.77
CA PRO A 524 17.61 4.56 4.93
C PRO A 524 16.66 4.92 6.08
N PHE A 525 16.34 6.21 6.31
CA PHE A 525 15.36 6.59 7.33
C PHE A 525 13.95 6.07 7.02
N PHE A 526 13.53 6.09 5.76
CA PHE A 526 12.24 5.50 5.36
C PHE A 526 12.21 3.98 5.57
N LEU A 527 13.26 3.27 5.16
CA LEU A 527 13.37 1.82 5.38
C LEU A 527 13.42 1.47 6.86
N LEU A 528 14.12 2.27 7.67
CA LEU A 528 14.16 2.13 9.13
C LEU A 528 12.77 2.34 9.75
N GLY A 529 12.00 3.32 9.25
CA GLY A 529 10.63 3.56 9.69
C GLY A 529 9.68 2.40 9.37
N VAL A 530 9.80 1.81 8.17
CA VAL A 530 9.02 0.62 7.78
C VAL A 530 9.40 -0.59 8.64
N LEU A 531 10.70 -0.81 8.88
CA LEU A 531 11.18 -1.88 9.76
C LEU A 531 10.68 -1.70 11.20
N ALA A 532 10.74 -0.48 11.73
CA ALA A 532 10.25 -0.15 13.07
C ALA A 532 8.75 -0.39 13.21
N LEU A 533 7.96 -0.02 12.19
CA LEU A 533 6.52 -0.28 12.16
C LEU A 533 6.22 -1.78 12.10
N GLY A 534 6.97 -2.53 11.28
CA GLY A 534 6.86 -3.98 11.20
C GLY A 534 7.18 -4.68 12.52
N LEU A 535 8.25 -4.27 13.20
CA LEU A 535 8.62 -4.77 14.54
C LEU A 535 7.57 -4.43 15.59
N PHE A 536 7.02 -3.21 15.55
CA PHE A 536 5.96 -2.79 16.47
C PHE A 536 4.70 -3.65 16.31
N LEU A 537 4.23 -3.84 15.07
CA LEU A 537 3.04 -4.65 14.77
C LEU A 537 3.26 -6.13 15.09
N GLY A 538 4.42 -6.68 14.70
CA GLY A 538 4.78 -8.07 15.03
C GLY A 538 4.86 -8.31 16.54
N GLY A 539 5.49 -7.40 17.28
CA GLY A 539 5.54 -7.48 18.74
C GLY A 539 4.18 -7.34 19.41
N PHE A 540 3.26 -6.55 18.83
CA PHE A 540 1.89 -6.44 19.34
C PHE A 540 1.13 -7.76 19.19
N ILE A 541 1.30 -8.45 18.05
CA ILE A 541 0.69 -9.77 17.82
C ILE A 541 1.19 -10.78 18.85
N VAL A 542 2.51 -10.86 19.07
CA VAL A 542 3.12 -11.75 20.07
C VAL A 542 2.66 -11.41 21.49
N PHE A 543 2.61 -10.13 21.85
CA PHE A 543 2.11 -9.69 23.14
C PHE A 543 0.65 -10.07 23.35
N SER A 544 -0.19 -9.85 22.33
CA SER A 544 -1.61 -10.16 22.40
C SER A 544 -1.87 -11.66 22.54
N ASP A 545 -1.11 -12.49 21.82
CA ASP A 545 -1.15 -13.95 21.92
C ASP A 545 -0.71 -14.43 23.31
N HIS A 546 0.34 -13.83 23.87
CA HIS A 546 0.80 -14.15 25.22
C HIS A 546 -0.25 -13.79 26.30
N VAL A 547 -0.97 -12.68 26.12
CA VAL A 547 -2.03 -12.24 27.05
C VAL A 547 -3.29 -13.09 26.93
N SER A 548 -3.67 -13.51 25.72
CA SER A 548 -4.88 -14.33 25.48
C SER A 548 -4.70 -15.78 25.92
N THR A 549 -3.48 -16.29 25.91
CA THR A 549 -3.15 -17.67 26.30
C THR A 549 -2.87 -17.85 27.80
N MET A 550 -2.67 -16.76 28.55
CA MET A 550 -2.39 -16.80 29.99
C MET A 550 -3.55 -17.38 30.81
N GLN A 551 -3.25 -18.36 31.66
CA GLN A 551 -4.20 -19.01 32.56
C GLN A 551 -3.76 -18.84 34.03
N THR A 552 -4.72 -18.92 34.95
CA THR A 552 -4.44 -19.06 36.38
C THR A 552 -3.77 -20.42 36.62
N PRO A 553 -2.50 -20.45 37.07
CA PRO A 553 -1.82 -21.72 37.32
C PRO A 553 -2.39 -22.39 38.58
N GLU A 554 -2.42 -23.72 38.57
CA GLU A 554 -2.70 -24.48 39.78
C GLU A 554 -1.44 -24.51 40.66
N LEU A 555 -1.51 -23.86 41.82
CA LEU A 555 -0.36 -23.75 42.72
C LEU A 555 -0.17 -25.05 43.50
N VAL A 556 0.87 -25.81 43.14
CA VAL A 556 1.24 -27.06 43.84
C VAL A 556 1.87 -26.75 45.19
N GLU A 557 2.79 -25.78 45.24
CA GLU A 557 3.48 -25.36 46.46
C GLU A 557 2.98 -23.98 46.95
N PRO A 558 2.84 -23.77 48.28
CA PRO A 558 2.53 -22.46 48.84
C PRO A 558 3.73 -21.51 48.72
N ALA A 559 3.46 -20.23 48.54
CA ALA A 559 4.47 -19.17 48.55
C ALA A 559 4.59 -18.52 49.95
N ASP A 560 5.59 -17.66 50.15
CA ASP A 560 5.75 -16.94 51.41
C ASP A 560 4.70 -15.84 51.59
N GLY A 561 4.44 -15.08 50.52
CA GLY A 561 3.53 -13.93 50.53
C GLY A 561 2.74 -13.80 49.23
N ILE A 562 1.66 -13.04 49.30
CA ILE A 562 0.80 -12.70 48.16
C ILE A 562 0.83 -11.18 47.98
N VAL A 563 1.10 -10.72 46.77
CA VAL A 563 1.00 -9.31 46.38
C VAL A 563 -0.13 -9.17 45.39
N VAL A 564 -1.07 -8.28 45.67
CA VAL A 564 -2.12 -7.89 44.73
C VAL A 564 -1.93 -6.44 44.31
N LEU A 565 -1.91 -6.22 42.99
CA LEU A 565 -1.85 -4.88 42.42
C LEU A 565 -3.26 -4.37 42.15
N THR A 566 -3.62 -3.24 42.74
CA THR A 566 -4.99 -2.70 42.71
C THR A 566 -5.41 -2.14 41.36
N GLY A 567 -6.71 -1.84 41.24
CA GLY A 567 -7.39 -1.27 40.08
C GLY A 567 -8.68 -2.00 39.69
N GLY A 568 -9.19 -2.87 40.56
CA GLY A 568 -10.46 -3.60 40.42
C GLY A 568 -10.64 -4.62 41.55
N TYR A 569 -11.88 -4.86 41.98
CA TYR A 569 -12.19 -5.68 43.16
C TYR A 569 -11.92 -7.19 42.97
N SER A 570 -12.11 -7.72 41.75
CA SER A 570 -11.92 -9.15 41.45
C SER A 570 -10.50 -9.66 41.72
N ARG A 571 -9.50 -8.77 41.63
CA ARG A 571 -8.10 -9.09 41.97
C ARG A 571 -7.91 -9.30 43.47
N ILE A 572 -8.55 -8.46 44.27
CA ILE A 572 -8.46 -8.54 45.72
C ILE A 572 -9.20 -9.79 46.20
N GLU A 573 -10.37 -10.09 45.62
CA GLU A 573 -11.11 -11.34 45.90
C GLU A 573 -10.28 -12.59 45.59
N GLY A 574 -9.66 -12.67 44.41
CA GLY A 574 -8.78 -13.80 44.06
C GLY A 574 -7.58 -13.93 45.00
N ALA A 575 -7.01 -12.81 45.46
CA ALA A 575 -5.89 -12.83 46.40
C ALA A 575 -6.31 -13.24 47.83
N LEU A 576 -7.52 -12.84 48.26
CA LEU A 576 -8.09 -13.26 49.54
C LEU A 576 -8.40 -14.76 49.56
N ASP A 577 -8.86 -15.32 48.43
CA ASP A 577 -9.11 -16.76 48.32
C ASP A 577 -7.79 -17.56 48.42
N LEU A 578 -6.71 -17.08 47.80
CA LEU A 578 -5.38 -17.65 47.98
C LEU A 578 -4.90 -17.61 49.44
N LEU A 579 -5.14 -16.50 50.14
CA LEU A 579 -4.79 -16.35 51.56
C LEU A 579 -5.61 -17.30 52.44
N LYS A 580 -6.92 -17.40 52.19
CA LYS A 580 -7.84 -18.32 52.89
C LYS A 580 -7.42 -19.77 52.72
N ASN A 581 -6.96 -20.13 51.53
CA ASN A 581 -6.46 -21.46 51.18
C ASN A 581 -4.98 -21.69 51.57
N LYS A 582 -4.42 -20.82 52.43
CA LYS A 582 -3.04 -20.91 52.96
C LYS A 582 -1.96 -21.00 51.88
N ARG A 583 -2.18 -20.36 50.72
CA ARG A 583 -1.20 -20.28 49.62
C ARG A 583 -0.14 -19.19 49.85
N GLY A 584 -0.30 -18.37 50.88
CA GLY A 584 0.70 -17.43 51.39
C GLY A 584 0.45 -17.08 52.85
N LYS A 585 1.47 -16.55 53.55
CA LYS A 585 1.39 -16.20 54.98
C LYS A 585 0.67 -14.87 55.21
N ARG A 586 0.89 -13.89 54.33
CA ARG A 586 0.30 -12.54 54.36
C ARG A 586 -0.02 -12.04 52.96
N LEU A 587 -1.00 -11.13 52.87
CA LEU A 587 -1.43 -10.46 51.64
C LEU A 587 -1.05 -8.98 51.68
N PHE A 588 -0.36 -8.49 50.66
CA PHE A 588 -0.04 -7.09 50.45
C PHE A 588 -0.87 -6.50 49.31
N ILE A 589 -1.68 -5.49 49.62
CA ILE A 589 -2.51 -4.76 48.64
C ILE A 589 -1.79 -3.46 48.28
N SER A 590 -1.20 -3.39 47.09
CA SER A 590 -0.40 -2.24 46.63
C SER A 590 -1.18 -1.33 45.69
N GLY A 591 -1.07 -0.01 45.91
CA GLY A 591 -1.71 1.02 45.09
C GLY A 591 -3.14 1.36 45.49
N VAL A 592 -3.52 1.20 46.77
CA VAL A 592 -4.86 1.58 47.23
C VAL A 592 -5.00 3.11 47.23
N HIS A 593 -6.13 3.63 46.74
CA HIS A 593 -6.36 5.07 46.73
C HIS A 593 -6.32 5.63 48.17
N PRO A 594 -5.67 6.79 48.42
CA PRO A 594 -5.48 7.30 49.78
C PRO A 594 -6.76 7.49 50.60
N SER A 595 -7.88 7.80 49.94
CA SER A 595 -9.19 7.97 50.58
C SER A 595 -9.89 6.67 50.96
N THR A 596 -9.47 5.52 50.44
CA THR A 596 -10.13 4.24 50.67
C THR A 596 -9.81 3.68 52.05
N LYS A 597 -10.85 3.43 52.86
CA LYS A 597 -10.72 2.90 54.22
C LYS A 597 -10.69 1.36 54.21
N ARG A 598 -10.00 0.76 55.19
CA ARG A 598 -9.88 -0.71 55.32
C ARG A 598 -11.25 -1.40 55.42
N GLY A 599 -12.16 -0.87 56.24
CA GLY A 599 -13.52 -1.43 56.38
C GLY A 599 -14.43 -1.22 55.17
N GLU A 600 -14.04 -0.39 54.21
CA GLU A 600 -14.73 -0.25 52.93
C GLU A 600 -14.26 -1.33 51.95
N LEU A 601 -12.95 -1.56 51.85
CA LEU A 601 -12.37 -2.66 51.09
C LEU A 601 -12.94 -4.01 51.53
N GLN A 602 -12.96 -4.27 52.84
CA GLN A 602 -13.52 -5.49 53.41
C GLN A 602 -15.00 -5.70 53.02
N ARG A 603 -15.82 -4.63 53.07
CA ARG A 603 -17.25 -4.71 52.72
C ARG A 603 -17.46 -5.00 51.25
N VAL A 604 -16.71 -4.34 50.36
CA VAL A 604 -16.91 -4.47 48.91
C VAL A 604 -16.41 -5.81 48.40
N THR A 605 -15.31 -6.35 48.94
CA THR A 605 -14.77 -7.66 48.53
C THR A 605 -15.36 -8.84 49.31
N ARG A 606 -16.35 -8.59 50.20
CA ARG A 606 -16.92 -9.59 51.12
C ARG A 606 -15.86 -10.41 51.88
N GLY A 607 -14.76 -9.77 52.25
CA GLY A 607 -13.64 -10.43 52.91
C GLY A 607 -13.93 -10.74 54.39
N ASP A 608 -13.40 -11.86 54.89
CA ASP A 608 -13.47 -12.21 56.31
C ASP A 608 -12.75 -11.14 57.15
N ALA A 609 -13.45 -10.63 58.18
CA ALA A 609 -12.93 -9.59 59.08
C ALA A 609 -11.63 -10.02 59.77
N THR A 610 -11.55 -11.30 60.16
CA THR A 610 -10.42 -11.84 60.91
C THR A 610 -9.16 -11.93 60.05
N LEU A 611 -9.31 -12.33 58.77
CA LEU A 611 -8.21 -12.37 57.81
C LEU A 611 -7.69 -10.96 57.48
N PHE A 612 -8.60 -9.99 57.32
CA PHE A 612 -8.26 -8.59 57.03
C PHE A 612 -7.51 -7.89 58.16
N GLU A 613 -7.78 -8.25 59.41
CA GLU A 613 -7.09 -7.69 60.58
C GLU A 613 -5.73 -8.34 60.82
N CYS A 614 -5.65 -9.67 60.78
CA CYS A 614 -4.40 -10.40 61.04
C CYS A 614 -3.35 -10.18 59.95
N CYS A 615 -3.75 -10.38 58.70
CA CYS A 615 -2.85 -10.93 57.70
C CYS A 615 -2.85 -10.12 56.38
N VAL A 616 -3.55 -8.98 56.34
CA VAL A 616 -3.61 -8.07 55.17
C VAL A 616 -2.91 -6.74 55.46
N ASP A 617 -1.90 -6.45 54.67
CA ASP A 617 -1.14 -5.20 54.66
C ASP A 617 -1.58 -4.33 53.46
N ILE A 618 -1.73 -3.02 53.66
CA ILE A 618 -2.27 -2.10 52.65
C ILE A 618 -1.30 -0.95 52.41
N ASP A 619 -0.86 -0.79 51.17
CA ASP A 619 -0.08 0.36 50.71
C ASP A 619 -0.93 1.38 49.95
N ARG A 620 -0.69 2.66 50.22
CA ARG A 620 -1.35 3.83 49.62
C ARG A 620 -0.38 4.78 48.92
N SER A 621 0.92 4.46 48.92
CA SER A 621 1.96 5.35 48.43
C SER A 621 2.26 5.13 46.94
N ALA A 622 1.98 3.94 46.40
CA ALA A 622 2.22 3.64 45.00
C ALA A 622 1.19 4.30 44.06
N LEU A 623 1.69 5.11 43.11
CA LEU A 623 0.88 5.85 42.12
C LEU A 623 0.89 5.22 40.72
N ASP A 624 1.83 4.31 40.46
CA ASP A 624 1.98 3.63 39.19
C ASP A 624 2.57 2.22 39.38
N THR A 625 2.79 1.51 38.29
CA THR A 625 3.29 0.13 38.32
C THR A 625 4.75 0.03 38.79
N ILE A 626 5.52 1.11 38.69
CA ILE A 626 6.90 1.17 39.18
C ILE A 626 6.88 1.33 40.72
N GLY A 627 6.07 2.25 41.22
CA GLY A 627 5.83 2.41 42.66
C GLY A 627 5.28 1.13 43.28
N ASN A 628 4.32 0.48 42.61
CA ASN A 628 3.79 -0.80 43.04
C ASN A 628 4.89 -1.87 43.18
N ALA A 629 5.82 -1.94 42.23
CA ALA A 629 6.93 -2.89 42.29
C ALA A 629 7.90 -2.57 43.44
N SER A 630 8.27 -1.29 43.61
CA SER A 630 9.16 -0.83 44.68
C SER A 630 8.59 -1.14 46.07
N GLU A 631 7.34 -0.79 46.33
CA GLU A 631 6.70 -1.04 47.63
C GLU A 631 6.47 -2.53 47.89
N SER A 632 6.14 -3.31 46.85
CA SER A 632 6.01 -4.77 46.97
C SER A 632 7.32 -5.43 47.38
N ILE A 633 8.45 -4.98 46.83
CA ILE A 633 9.78 -5.52 47.17
C ILE A 633 10.21 -5.08 48.57
N LYS A 634 9.93 -3.83 48.94
CA LYS A 634 10.21 -3.32 50.28
C LYS A 634 9.45 -4.13 51.34
N TRP A 635 8.17 -4.40 51.09
CA TRP A 635 7.35 -5.25 51.95
C TRP A 635 7.89 -6.69 52.00
N ALA A 636 8.25 -7.27 50.85
CA ALA A 636 8.83 -8.61 50.77
C ALA A 636 10.11 -8.76 51.59
N LYS A 637 11.05 -7.81 51.42
CA LYS A 637 12.34 -7.80 52.13
C LYS A 637 12.16 -7.61 53.64
N ALA A 638 11.24 -6.75 54.05
CA ALA A 638 10.92 -6.54 55.46
C ALA A 638 10.37 -7.81 56.16
N ASN A 639 9.74 -8.71 55.40
CA ASN A 639 9.21 -9.98 55.90
C ASN A 639 10.10 -11.19 55.59
N HIS A 640 11.29 -10.98 55.01
CA HIS A 640 12.21 -12.05 54.58
C HIS A 640 11.57 -13.07 53.61
N TYR A 641 10.69 -12.61 52.71
CA TYR A 641 10.03 -13.47 51.72
C TYR A 641 10.87 -13.61 50.46
N THR A 642 10.98 -14.85 49.97
CA THR A 642 11.75 -15.19 48.76
C THR A 642 10.88 -15.67 47.61
N ARG A 643 9.66 -16.15 47.91
CA ARG A 643 8.65 -16.55 46.92
C ARG A 643 7.36 -15.79 47.10
N ILE A 644 6.91 -15.10 46.05
CA ILE A 644 5.73 -14.24 46.10
C ILE A 644 4.78 -14.52 44.94
N ILE A 645 3.51 -14.73 45.28
CA ILE A 645 2.43 -14.81 44.29
C ILE A 645 2.00 -13.40 43.92
N VAL A 646 1.98 -13.10 42.63
CA VAL A 646 1.60 -11.79 42.09
C VAL A 646 0.24 -11.88 41.43
N VAL A 647 -0.76 -11.23 42.03
CA VAL A 647 -2.14 -11.22 41.55
C VAL A 647 -2.42 -9.90 40.83
N THR A 648 -2.71 -9.99 39.52
CA THR A 648 -3.20 -8.87 38.71
C THR A 648 -3.95 -9.41 37.50
N ASN A 649 -4.52 -8.55 36.65
CA ASN A 649 -5.19 -9.01 35.43
C ASN A 649 -4.18 -9.54 34.40
N ASN A 650 -4.58 -10.52 33.61
CA ASN A 650 -3.75 -11.13 32.54
C ASN A 650 -3.09 -10.09 31.62
N TYR A 651 -3.80 -9.04 31.22
CA TYR A 651 -3.28 -7.98 30.34
C TYR A 651 -2.30 -7.00 31.02
N HIS A 652 -2.26 -6.96 32.37
CA HIS A 652 -1.25 -6.20 33.12
C HIS A 652 -0.02 -7.04 33.50
N MET A 653 -0.18 -8.36 33.54
CA MET A 653 0.83 -9.30 34.05
C MET A 653 2.21 -9.17 33.38
N PRO A 654 2.35 -9.09 32.04
CA PRO A 654 3.66 -9.03 31.39
C PRO A 654 4.46 -7.81 31.84
N ARG A 655 3.82 -6.65 31.91
CA ARG A 655 4.45 -5.39 32.36
C ARG A 655 4.82 -5.47 33.83
N THR A 656 3.93 -5.97 34.67
CA THR A 656 4.17 -6.14 36.10
C THR A 656 5.40 -7.02 36.39
N LEU A 657 5.52 -8.15 35.70
CA LEU A 657 6.66 -9.06 35.89
C LEU A 657 7.99 -8.41 35.48
N VAL A 658 8.00 -7.63 34.40
CA VAL A 658 9.22 -6.90 33.97
C VAL A 658 9.66 -5.90 35.04
N GLU A 659 8.74 -5.11 35.60
CA GLU A 659 9.08 -4.11 36.61
C GLU A 659 9.51 -4.77 37.94
N LEU A 660 8.84 -5.85 38.36
CA LEU A 660 9.19 -6.58 39.59
C LEU A 660 10.56 -7.26 39.48
N ARG A 661 10.83 -7.98 38.39
CA ARG A 661 12.11 -8.66 38.15
C ARG A 661 13.27 -7.69 37.95
N ARG A 662 12.99 -6.49 37.43
CA ARG A 662 13.99 -5.42 37.36
C ARG A 662 14.34 -4.89 38.75
N ALA A 663 13.35 -4.71 39.61
CA ALA A 663 13.56 -4.14 40.93
C ALA A 663 14.12 -5.14 41.96
N SER A 664 13.95 -6.46 41.75
CA SER A 664 14.64 -7.50 42.52
C SER A 664 14.81 -8.79 41.71
N GLN A 665 16.04 -9.31 41.63
CA GLN A 665 16.33 -10.63 41.07
C GLN A 665 16.41 -11.74 42.13
N GLU A 666 16.40 -11.37 43.42
CA GLU A 666 16.51 -12.30 44.55
C GLU A 666 15.16 -12.96 44.91
N ILE A 667 14.05 -12.35 44.49
CA ILE A 667 12.69 -12.78 44.83
C ILE A 667 12.07 -13.47 43.61
N GLU A 668 11.57 -14.68 43.79
CA GLU A 668 10.81 -15.40 42.79
C GLU A 668 9.36 -14.87 42.77
N PHE A 669 8.95 -14.31 41.62
CA PHE A 669 7.60 -13.81 41.40
C PHE A 669 6.78 -14.82 40.57
N ILE A 670 5.77 -15.41 41.19
CA ILE A 670 4.86 -16.40 40.61
C ILE A 670 3.63 -15.66 40.05
N PRO A 671 3.40 -15.64 38.73
CA PRO A 671 2.26 -14.93 38.15
C PRO A 671 0.95 -15.66 38.42
N TYR A 672 -0.05 -14.93 38.92
CA TYR A 672 -1.41 -15.42 39.12
C TYR A 672 -2.41 -14.48 38.45
N PRO A 673 -2.66 -14.64 37.13
CA PRO A 673 -3.46 -13.71 36.35
C PRO A 673 -4.96 -13.91 36.56
N ILE A 674 -5.68 -12.86 36.96
CA ILE A 674 -7.15 -12.89 36.98
C ILE A 674 -7.68 -12.65 35.56
N VAL A 675 -8.40 -13.64 35.03
CA VAL A 675 -8.99 -13.60 33.69
C VAL A 675 -10.45 -13.15 33.81
N ASN A 676 -10.71 -11.85 33.60
CA ASN A 676 -12.09 -11.30 33.69
C ASN A 676 -12.87 -11.42 32.37
N SER A 677 -12.20 -11.77 31.27
CA SER A 677 -12.79 -11.83 29.93
C SER A 677 -12.02 -12.84 29.09
N ASP A 678 -12.71 -13.81 28.51
CA ASP A 678 -12.09 -14.81 27.64
C ASP A 678 -11.66 -14.15 26.31
N LEU A 679 -10.36 -14.18 26.02
CA LEU A 679 -9.73 -13.60 24.84
C LEU A 679 -9.34 -14.69 23.81
N ARG A 680 -9.67 -15.96 24.05
CA ARG A 680 -9.18 -17.09 23.25
C ARG A 680 -9.84 -17.23 21.88
N ASN A 681 -11.11 -16.85 21.75
CA ASN A 681 -11.88 -17.09 20.53
C ASN A 681 -11.60 -16.07 19.40
N GLY A 682 -10.64 -15.16 19.57
CA GLY A 682 -10.32 -14.12 18.57
C GLY A 682 -11.35 -12.98 18.44
N ASP A 683 -12.56 -13.16 18.99
CA ASP A 683 -13.64 -12.15 19.01
C ASP A 683 -13.27 -10.82 19.68
N TRP A 684 -12.20 -10.80 20.47
CA TRP A 684 -11.71 -9.58 21.10
C TRP A 684 -11.25 -8.53 20.08
N LEU A 685 -10.85 -8.94 18.86
CA LEU A 685 -10.52 -8.03 17.76
C LEU A 685 -11.74 -7.22 17.28
N ALA A 686 -12.95 -7.79 17.40
CA ALA A 686 -14.20 -7.10 17.07
C ALA A 686 -14.65 -6.13 18.18
N ARG A 687 -14.09 -6.25 19.39
CA ARG A 687 -14.44 -5.42 20.56
C ARG A 687 -13.45 -4.26 20.68
N GLY A 688 -13.77 -3.13 20.04
CA GLY A 688 -12.88 -1.95 19.99
C GLY A 688 -12.35 -1.44 21.33
N GLN A 689 -13.11 -1.61 22.44
CA GLN A 689 -12.62 -1.29 23.78
C GLN A 689 -11.50 -2.21 24.26
N VAL A 690 -11.58 -3.52 23.98
CA VAL A 690 -10.57 -4.51 24.37
C VAL A 690 -9.27 -4.28 23.60
N VAL A 691 -9.37 -4.04 22.29
CA VAL A 691 -8.22 -3.68 21.43
C VAL A 691 -7.53 -2.42 21.96
N ARG A 692 -8.29 -1.37 22.31
CA ARG A 692 -7.74 -0.14 22.86
C ARG A 692 -6.96 -0.39 24.16
N VAL A 693 -7.50 -1.21 25.07
CA VAL A 693 -6.83 -1.56 26.32
C VAL A 693 -5.53 -2.33 26.05
N LEU A 694 -5.56 -3.33 25.17
CA LEU A 694 -4.37 -4.12 24.82
C LEU A 694 -3.28 -3.28 24.16
N VAL A 695 -3.64 -2.37 23.24
CA VAL A 695 -2.66 -1.45 22.61
C VAL A 695 -2.03 -0.53 23.65
N VAL A 696 -2.83 0.06 24.54
CA VAL A 696 -2.32 0.94 25.60
C VAL A 696 -1.39 0.17 26.54
N GLU A 697 -1.74 -1.07 26.92
CA GLU A 697 -0.88 -1.90 27.77
C GLU A 697 0.37 -2.39 27.03
N TYR A 698 0.29 -2.70 25.73
CA TYR A 698 1.45 -3.05 24.91
C TYR A 698 2.47 -1.90 24.85
N VAL A 699 2.01 -0.67 24.65
CA VAL A 699 2.90 0.52 24.65
C VAL A 699 3.58 0.69 26.01
N LYS A 700 2.84 0.51 27.12
CA LYS A 700 3.40 0.57 28.47
C LYS A 700 4.38 -0.59 28.73
N TYR A 701 4.08 -1.78 28.24
CA TYR A 701 4.94 -2.97 28.33
C TYR A 701 6.25 -2.76 27.57
N LEU A 702 6.18 -2.27 26.33
CA LEU A 702 7.36 -1.94 25.53
C LEU A 702 8.23 -0.89 26.25
N GLY A 703 7.60 0.12 26.86
CA GLY A 703 8.28 1.09 27.71
C GLY A 703 9.00 0.45 28.92
N ALA A 704 8.41 -0.57 29.54
CA ALA A 704 9.04 -1.31 30.64
C ALA A 704 10.22 -2.17 30.16
N VAL A 705 10.08 -2.89 29.04
CA VAL A 705 11.13 -3.72 28.44
C VAL A 705 12.33 -2.88 27.98
N ILE A 706 12.07 -1.76 27.30
CA ILE A 706 13.13 -0.82 26.90
C ILE A 706 13.87 -0.32 28.15
N ARG A 707 13.13 0.02 29.21
CA ARG A 707 13.73 0.51 30.45
C ARG A 707 14.52 -0.55 31.19
N SER A 708 14.09 -1.81 31.18
CA SER A 708 14.85 -2.90 31.79
C SER A 708 16.13 -3.25 31.02
N ALA A 709 16.19 -2.90 29.72
CA ALA A 709 17.38 -3.07 28.90
C ALA A 709 18.37 -1.88 28.96
N LEU A 710 17.96 -0.73 29.50
CA LEU A 710 18.79 0.48 29.60
C LEU A 710 19.56 0.52 30.94
N PRO A 711 20.83 0.97 30.94
CA PRO A 711 21.59 1.24 32.17
C PRO A 711 20.87 2.29 33.05
N ASP A 712 20.94 2.13 34.37
CA ASP A 712 20.21 2.99 35.32
C ASP A 712 20.55 4.49 35.17
N SER A 713 21.76 4.82 34.72
CA SER A 713 22.23 6.20 34.44
C SER A 713 21.46 6.89 33.30
N LEU A 714 21.01 6.16 32.29
CA LEU A 714 20.19 6.68 31.17
C LEU A 714 18.70 6.75 31.53
N SER A 715 18.25 5.89 32.45
CA SER A 715 16.85 5.84 32.90
C SER A 715 16.44 7.12 33.65
N ALA A 716 17.34 7.72 34.42
CA ALA A 716 17.13 9.01 35.08
C ALA A 716 16.87 10.14 34.06
N GLY A 717 17.65 10.19 32.98
CA GLY A 717 17.46 11.16 31.89
C GLY A 717 16.11 11.03 31.18
N THR A 718 15.64 9.79 30.97
CA THR A 718 14.31 9.56 30.39
C THR A 718 13.16 9.94 31.32
N GLN A 719 13.31 9.80 32.65
CA GLN A 719 12.29 10.26 33.60
C GLN A 719 12.17 11.79 33.62
N THR A 720 13.28 12.51 33.48
CA THR A 720 13.30 13.98 33.37
C THR A 720 12.58 14.44 32.09
N PHE A 721 12.82 13.76 30.97
CA PHE A 721 12.17 14.06 29.69
C PHE A 721 10.66 13.75 29.69
N VAL A 722 10.24 12.63 30.29
CA VAL A 722 8.81 12.28 30.41
C VAL A 722 8.07 13.21 31.39
N ARG A 723 8.72 13.68 32.47
CA ARG A 723 8.16 14.74 33.34
C ARG A 723 7.98 16.06 32.60
N TRP A 724 8.93 16.42 31.72
CA TRP A 724 8.82 17.61 30.88
C TRP A 724 7.63 17.52 29.90
N ILE A 725 7.40 16.37 29.26
CA ILE A 725 6.25 16.16 28.36
C ILE A 725 4.90 16.20 29.10
N ARG A 726 4.84 15.74 30.36
CA ARG A 726 3.61 15.76 31.17
C ARG A 726 3.32 17.09 31.86
N GLY A 727 4.23 18.06 31.77
CA GLY A 727 4.11 19.39 32.38
C GLY A 727 3.94 20.53 31.38
N GLY A 728 3.35 20.26 30.21
CA GLY A 728 3.00 21.25 29.18
C GLY A 728 1.51 21.32 28.95
#